data_AF-A0A369SDG5-F1
#
_entry.id   AF-A0A369SDG5-F1
#
_cell.length_a   1.000
_cell.length_b   1.000
_cell.length_c   1.000
_cell.angle_alpha   90.00
_cell.angle_beta   90.00
_cell.angle_gamma   90.00
#
_symmetry.space_group_name_H-M   'P 1'
#
loop_
_entity.id
_entity.type
_entity.pdbx_description
1 polymer ?
#
loop_
_entity_poly.entity_id
_entity_poly.type
_entity_poly.pdbx_seq_one_letter_code
_entity_poly.pdbx_strand_id
1 'polypeptide(L)'
;MSSQKGSCDQYFDAFQQASTLTDTLDHFQRLCQELKLHNDHLRPCRHFYNQLKKKLTSWKCTALWNKYDKKMADRAITGAKNTANTHVLIVGAGPVGLRAAIECAMLGCKVVVVEKRNHFSRNNVLHFWPFIISDMKSLGAKTFHGRFCSGSLDHCSIRQVQLILLKIALLLGVNVFINVTFNEMRQPTDKNLVWTADITPADHIINKYQVHALINAEGCRTRLAGFHRKEFRGKLAIAITANFINYQTKEESRVEEISGVAYIFNQGFFNDLRNSKGIDLENIVYYRDNTHYFVMTAKKKSLLLKGVLKADYSDVNKLLSTENIDQIALQNYAKQAADFSTRYQLPKLEFALNHYKKPDVAVFDFTSIYAAEHSCRVIERKGQPLLMQLAGDGLLEPFWPTGSGCARGFLGAYDSAWMIRGWSALISRKRADCIELIRQRESVYTLLAQTTPNNLQKNITKYSLDPNTRYCNLNIKAIPATVVQFLYDDGSDSTDNPSKKMSKSPSMIAGITTHELLGWCSNCTSVYKNINIVNMTTSWKDGMAFCAIIHRFRPDLIDFDSLSPDSVEENLNLAISVSDEHLAIAPTFNPNELIELGGADPLSIMCFVAKLYDVFKNEKPQELATMEDDAKAPVNRSPMGKLRLFRKISSILSRNKSQLASQKDSNQEEPQKSTKKKSHFQNLIKSVIVKNSVATKFRQPVNTRKLSQSQVCYVCGKNSYLLERICVEDMFLHNTCFKCHTCEVTLRIGDYEFVPSDNPTEKGKFYCKLHGPSSSTFTGDSVDTIDSNTVSRAVEEDQATRERMRRKMQRKKATIMQPVLDLVMEDSASGISSSEEEIDSTDDVEEEKTQQTSEAATLENKRRRQLKRKLTMQQIKDRQFAANQLFLAQEIQRKMRETEYRISEITTQGAILEKRLRTAADTTSDEDLAEWFDLIKEKNALQNYEVELSLMAKMVELEDKISVLKSERPRDEEKRQLLNETEAEKEALEQTLQNARDKVSDNKESSIEYMLLFQGFTQFGQDAIQWV
;
A
#
# COMPACT_ATOMS: atom_id res chain seq x y z
N MET A 1 -15.37 -25.89 48.75
CA MET A 1 -15.57 -24.97 47.61
C MET A 1 -14.58 -23.80 47.58
N SER A 2 -14.29 -23.12 48.70
CA SER A 2 -13.27 -22.06 48.75
C SER A 2 -11.88 -22.52 48.25
N SER A 3 -11.42 -23.68 48.73
CA SER A 3 -10.14 -24.30 48.33
C SER A 3 -9.96 -24.46 46.82
N GLN A 4 -10.98 -24.97 46.11
CA GLN A 4 -10.92 -25.13 44.65
C GLN A 4 -10.86 -23.79 43.89
N LYS A 5 -11.50 -22.72 44.40
CA LYS A 5 -11.38 -21.39 43.77
C LYS A 5 -9.95 -20.85 43.86
N GLY A 6 -9.30 -21.00 45.02
CA GLY A 6 -7.91 -20.58 45.20
C GLY A 6 -6.93 -21.30 44.26
N SER A 7 -7.14 -22.60 44.03
CA SER A 7 -6.31 -23.40 43.12
C SER A 7 -6.47 -22.99 41.64
N CYS A 8 -7.70 -22.78 41.16
CA CYS A 8 -7.94 -22.38 39.76
C CYS A 8 -7.28 -21.04 39.41
N ASP A 9 -7.32 -20.06 40.32
CA ASP A 9 -6.73 -18.74 40.09
C ASP A 9 -5.19 -18.79 40.06
N GLN A 10 -4.56 -19.67 40.86
CA GLN A 10 -3.11 -19.92 40.81
C GLN A 10 -2.66 -20.49 39.44
N TYR A 11 -3.40 -21.45 38.88
CA TYR A 11 -3.09 -21.98 37.56
C TYR A 11 -3.28 -20.96 36.44
N PHE A 12 -4.30 -20.09 36.54
CA PHE A 12 -4.46 -18.98 35.60
C PHE A 12 -3.34 -17.94 35.73
N ASP A 13 -2.93 -17.59 36.95
CA ASP A 13 -1.82 -16.65 37.17
C ASP A 13 -0.48 -17.19 36.64
N ALA A 14 -0.22 -18.50 36.81
CA ALA A 14 0.96 -19.15 36.21
C ALA A 14 0.93 -19.10 34.67
N PHE A 15 -0.22 -19.39 34.05
CA PHE A 15 -0.43 -19.21 32.60
C PHE A 15 -0.28 -17.74 32.17
N GLN A 16 -0.79 -16.79 32.95
CA GLN A 16 -0.64 -15.36 32.69
C GLN A 16 0.83 -14.94 32.72
N GLN A 17 1.63 -15.47 33.65
CA GLN A 17 3.05 -15.14 33.85
C GLN A 17 4.03 -15.89 32.92
N ALA A 18 3.65 -17.04 32.35
CA ALA A 18 4.50 -17.87 31.50
C ALA A 18 5.23 -17.08 30.37
N SER A 19 6.56 -17.27 30.25
CA SER A 19 7.44 -16.41 29.41
C SER A 19 8.01 -17.11 28.16
N THR A 20 7.62 -18.37 27.93
CA THR A 20 7.99 -19.18 26.76
C THR A 20 6.75 -19.86 26.13
N LEU A 21 6.92 -20.41 24.93
CA LEU A 21 5.86 -21.10 24.19
C LEU A 21 5.45 -22.41 24.88
N THR A 22 6.42 -23.24 25.28
CA THR A 22 6.18 -24.49 26.02
C THR A 22 5.48 -24.22 27.35
N ASP A 23 6.01 -23.32 28.18
CA ASP A 23 5.41 -23.05 29.50
C ASP A 23 3.98 -22.51 29.37
N THR A 24 3.70 -21.70 28.33
CA THR A 24 2.35 -21.19 28.10
C THR A 24 1.37 -22.30 27.74
N LEU A 25 1.80 -23.28 26.94
CA LEU A 25 0.98 -24.45 26.58
C LEU A 25 0.79 -25.39 27.79
N ASP A 26 1.86 -25.69 28.53
CA ASP A 26 1.82 -26.61 29.68
C ASP A 26 0.95 -26.07 30.82
N HIS A 27 1.07 -24.78 31.16
CA HIS A 27 0.22 -24.16 32.19
C HIS A 27 -1.25 -24.05 31.72
N PHE A 28 -1.49 -23.82 30.42
CA PHE A 28 -2.84 -23.85 29.87
C PHE A 28 -3.45 -25.26 29.91
N GLN A 29 -2.67 -26.29 29.63
CA GLN A 29 -3.11 -27.68 29.71
C GLN A 29 -3.45 -28.08 31.16
N ARG A 30 -2.61 -27.70 32.14
CA ARG A 30 -2.89 -27.91 33.57
C ARG A 30 -4.18 -27.21 34.01
N LEU A 31 -4.35 -25.94 33.62
CA LEU A 31 -5.58 -25.17 33.85
C LEU A 31 -6.82 -25.86 33.25
N CYS A 32 -6.70 -26.43 32.04
CA CYS A 32 -7.79 -27.19 31.42
C CYS A 32 -8.10 -28.51 32.16
N GLN A 33 -7.08 -29.24 32.59
CA GLN A 33 -7.23 -30.50 33.36
C GLN A 33 -7.98 -30.25 34.67
N GLU A 34 -7.58 -29.24 35.44
CA GLU A 34 -8.16 -28.88 36.74
C GLU A 34 -9.59 -28.35 36.62
N LEU A 35 -9.86 -27.52 35.61
CA LEU A 35 -11.23 -27.11 35.27
C LEU A 35 -12.06 -28.26 34.67
N LYS A 36 -11.47 -29.44 34.41
CA LYS A 36 -12.09 -30.58 33.70
C LYS A 36 -12.70 -30.14 32.37
N LEU A 37 -11.84 -29.60 31.51
CA LEU A 37 -12.13 -29.11 30.17
C LEU A 37 -11.21 -29.80 29.16
N HIS A 38 -11.75 -30.09 27.98
CA HIS A 38 -11.00 -30.63 26.86
C HIS A 38 -11.25 -29.74 25.64
N ASN A 39 -10.17 -29.26 25.00
CA ASN A 39 -10.27 -28.52 23.75
C ASN A 39 -10.33 -29.52 22.58
N ASP A 40 -11.54 -29.93 22.24
CA ASP A 40 -11.80 -30.81 21.10
C ASP A 40 -11.65 -30.02 19.79
N HIS A 41 -10.56 -30.27 19.06
CA HIS A 41 -10.23 -29.62 17.79
C HIS A 41 -11.28 -29.87 16.66
N LEU A 42 -12.20 -30.83 16.83
CA LEU A 42 -13.31 -31.07 15.91
C LEU A 42 -14.56 -30.24 16.26
N ARG A 43 -14.56 -29.51 17.38
CA ARG A 43 -15.65 -28.61 17.82
C ARG A 43 -15.33 -27.12 17.55
N PRO A 44 -16.36 -26.27 17.38
CA PRO A 44 -16.16 -24.83 17.22
C PRO A 44 -15.45 -24.23 18.44
N CYS A 45 -14.48 -23.33 18.23
CA CYS A 45 -13.69 -22.74 19.32
C CYS A 45 -14.58 -22.08 20.40
N ARG A 46 -15.69 -21.46 19.97
CA ARG A 46 -16.71 -20.86 20.86
C ARG A 46 -17.38 -21.86 21.82
N HIS A 47 -17.42 -23.15 21.51
CA HIS A 47 -17.92 -24.20 22.40
C HIS A 47 -17.00 -24.35 23.63
N PHE A 48 -15.69 -24.43 23.42
CA PHE A 48 -14.69 -24.48 24.49
C PHE A 48 -14.68 -23.16 25.29
N TYR A 49 -14.62 -22.01 24.62
CA TYR A 49 -14.64 -20.69 25.27
C TYR A 49 -15.85 -20.52 26.22
N ASN A 50 -17.05 -20.91 25.76
CA ASN A 50 -18.26 -20.84 26.58
C ASN A 50 -18.23 -21.74 27.81
N GLN A 51 -17.48 -22.85 27.80
CA GLN A 51 -17.26 -23.69 28.98
C GLN A 51 -16.17 -23.11 29.89
N LEU A 52 -15.05 -22.64 29.33
CA LEU A 52 -13.95 -22.02 30.06
C LEU A 52 -14.44 -20.80 30.86
N LYS A 53 -15.11 -19.85 30.19
CA LYS A 53 -15.70 -18.67 30.83
C LYS A 53 -16.65 -19.01 31.97
N LYS A 54 -17.45 -20.09 31.85
CA LYS A 54 -18.40 -20.52 32.88
C LYS A 54 -17.74 -21.10 34.13
N LYS A 55 -16.55 -21.69 34.02
CA LYS A 55 -15.82 -22.30 35.13
C LYS A 55 -14.79 -21.35 35.76
N LEU A 56 -14.13 -20.53 34.93
CA LEU A 56 -13.06 -19.63 35.34
C LEU A 56 -13.61 -18.21 35.60
N THR A 57 -14.20 -18.03 36.78
CA THR A 57 -14.98 -16.83 37.15
C THR A 57 -14.20 -15.81 38.00
N SER A 58 -12.87 -15.77 37.89
CA SER A 58 -12.06 -14.82 38.67
C SER A 58 -12.27 -13.38 38.21
N TRP A 59 -12.02 -12.40 39.09
CA TRP A 59 -12.18 -10.98 38.73
C TRP A 59 -11.23 -10.56 37.60
N LYS A 60 -9.99 -11.07 37.60
CA LYS A 60 -8.99 -10.89 36.52
C LYS A 60 -9.54 -11.40 35.18
N CYS A 61 -10.12 -12.61 35.20
CA CYS A 61 -10.65 -13.27 34.00
C CYS A 61 -11.92 -12.57 33.48
N THR A 62 -12.79 -12.10 34.38
CA THR A 62 -14.06 -11.44 34.02
C THR A 62 -13.84 -10.19 33.16
N ALA A 63 -12.77 -9.44 33.40
CA ALA A 63 -12.39 -8.30 32.57
C ALA A 63 -11.96 -8.69 31.13
N LEU A 64 -11.37 -9.89 30.95
CA LEU A 64 -11.07 -10.45 29.63
C LEU A 64 -12.33 -10.98 28.93
N TRP A 65 -13.20 -11.67 29.66
CA TRP A 65 -14.48 -12.18 29.12
C TRP A 65 -15.32 -11.04 28.54
N ASN A 66 -15.52 -9.95 29.28
CA ASN A 66 -16.27 -8.79 28.81
C ASN A 66 -15.66 -8.15 27.54
N LYS A 67 -14.34 -8.16 27.38
CA LYS A 67 -13.64 -7.71 26.17
C LYS A 67 -13.90 -8.64 24.98
N TYR A 68 -13.79 -9.96 25.20
CA TYR A 68 -13.96 -10.96 24.15
C TYR A 68 -15.42 -11.09 23.71
N ASP A 69 -16.37 -11.10 24.65
CA ASP A 69 -17.80 -11.15 24.36
C ASP A 69 -18.26 -9.96 23.53
N LYS A 70 -17.80 -8.74 23.88
CA LYS A 70 -18.10 -7.53 23.09
C LYS A 70 -17.59 -7.69 21.65
N LYS A 71 -16.31 -8.05 21.48
CA LYS A 71 -15.74 -8.31 20.15
C LYS A 71 -16.44 -9.45 19.41
N MET A 72 -16.94 -10.48 20.09
CA MET A 72 -17.75 -11.53 19.45
C MET A 72 -19.12 -11.00 19.03
N ALA A 73 -19.78 -10.17 19.84
CA ALA A 73 -21.05 -9.53 19.50
C ALA A 73 -20.91 -8.62 18.26
N ASP A 74 -19.84 -7.81 18.20
CA ASP A 74 -19.50 -6.97 17.05
C ASP A 74 -19.29 -7.77 15.73
N ARG A 75 -19.07 -9.09 15.82
CA ARG A 75 -18.97 -10.01 14.67
C ARG A 75 -20.21 -10.90 14.46
N ALA A 76 -21.13 -10.96 15.41
CA ALA A 76 -22.24 -11.92 15.45
C ALA A 76 -23.54 -11.38 14.82
N ILE A 77 -23.43 -10.79 13.62
CA ILE A 77 -24.58 -10.20 12.91
C ILE A 77 -24.71 -10.81 11.50
N THR A 78 -25.96 -11.19 11.18
CA THR A 78 -26.56 -11.68 9.91
C THR A 78 -25.70 -12.38 8.85
N GLY A 79 -26.18 -13.56 8.41
CA GLY A 79 -25.69 -14.29 7.22
C GLY A 79 -24.70 -15.41 7.51
N ALA A 80 -23.85 -15.28 8.53
CA ALA A 80 -22.76 -16.21 8.86
C ALA A 80 -23.20 -17.57 9.49
N LYS A 81 -24.34 -18.15 9.06
CA LYS A 81 -24.96 -19.33 9.71
C LYS A 81 -24.06 -20.58 9.79
N ASN A 82 -23.13 -20.76 8.85
CA ASN A 82 -22.33 -21.98 8.74
C ASN A 82 -20.86 -21.83 9.24
N THR A 83 -20.49 -20.73 9.92
CA THR A 83 -19.11 -20.57 10.43
C THR A 83 -18.69 -21.69 11.37
N ALA A 84 -19.62 -22.18 12.21
CA ALA A 84 -19.41 -23.32 13.11
C ALA A 84 -19.03 -24.63 12.39
N ASN A 85 -19.40 -24.77 11.11
CA ASN A 85 -19.06 -25.93 10.28
C ASN A 85 -17.78 -25.70 9.45
N THR A 86 -17.20 -24.50 9.49
CA THR A 86 -15.99 -24.18 8.72
C THR A 86 -14.75 -24.54 9.53
N HIS A 87 -13.97 -25.47 8.98
CA HIS A 87 -12.66 -25.86 9.50
C HIS A 87 -11.58 -24.99 8.87
N VAL A 88 -10.85 -24.23 9.69
CA VAL A 88 -9.73 -23.39 9.28
C VAL A 88 -8.42 -24.03 9.76
N LEU A 89 -7.47 -24.20 8.84
CA LEU A 89 -6.07 -24.52 9.14
C LEU A 89 -5.22 -23.27 8.94
N ILE A 90 -4.36 -22.97 9.90
CA ILE A 90 -3.46 -21.81 9.87
C ILE A 90 -2.02 -22.30 10.02
N VAL A 91 -1.17 -21.96 9.05
CA VAL A 91 0.24 -22.36 9.04
C VAL A 91 1.09 -21.20 9.57
N GLY A 92 1.80 -21.45 10.67
CA GLY A 92 2.67 -20.48 11.35
C GLY A 92 2.01 -19.80 12.55
N ALA A 93 2.62 -19.92 13.73
CA ALA A 93 2.24 -19.19 14.95
C ALA A 93 2.97 -17.83 15.06
N GLY A 94 3.26 -17.19 13.93
CA GLY A 94 3.72 -15.80 13.87
C GLY A 94 2.64 -14.82 14.39
N PRO A 95 2.98 -13.55 14.65
CA PRO A 95 2.00 -12.56 15.12
C PRO A 95 0.77 -12.49 14.21
N VAL A 96 0.96 -12.52 12.89
CA VAL A 96 -0.14 -12.44 11.92
C VAL A 96 -1.00 -13.72 11.91
N GLY A 97 -0.38 -14.91 11.97
CA GLY A 97 -1.10 -16.19 12.01
C GLY A 97 -1.95 -16.34 13.26
N LEU A 98 -1.38 -16.05 14.44
CA LEU A 98 -2.14 -16.03 15.69
C LEU A 98 -3.23 -14.95 15.68
N ARG A 99 -2.97 -13.78 15.09
CA ARG A 99 -3.97 -12.71 14.95
C ARG A 99 -5.13 -13.10 14.04
N ALA A 100 -4.88 -13.83 12.95
CA ALA A 100 -5.92 -14.40 12.09
C ALA A 100 -6.70 -15.52 12.80
N ALA A 101 -6.02 -16.36 13.60
CA ALA A 101 -6.66 -17.41 14.40
C ALA A 101 -7.68 -16.84 15.40
N ILE A 102 -7.33 -15.73 16.06
CA ILE A 102 -8.23 -14.99 16.97
C ILE A 102 -9.49 -14.49 16.25
N GLU A 103 -9.38 -13.92 15.04
CA GLU A 103 -10.56 -13.53 14.25
C GLU A 103 -11.44 -14.74 13.89
N CYS A 104 -10.82 -15.83 13.41
CA CYS A 104 -11.55 -17.04 13.00
C CYS A 104 -12.26 -17.73 14.18
N ALA A 105 -11.62 -17.79 15.35
CA ALA A 105 -12.25 -18.32 16.57
C ALA A 105 -13.41 -17.43 17.05
N MET A 106 -13.26 -16.10 16.97
CA MET A 106 -14.32 -15.14 17.32
C MET A 106 -15.46 -15.08 16.28
N LEU A 107 -15.24 -15.50 15.04
CA LEU A 107 -16.29 -15.80 14.04
C LEU A 107 -17.03 -17.12 14.35
N GLY A 108 -16.52 -17.93 15.27
CA GLY A 108 -17.10 -19.21 15.67
C GLY A 108 -16.62 -20.40 14.83
N CYS A 109 -15.55 -20.28 14.05
CA CYS A 109 -14.99 -21.40 13.29
C CYS A 109 -14.33 -22.46 14.19
N LYS A 110 -13.97 -23.59 13.59
CA LYS A 110 -13.02 -24.56 14.15
C LYS A 110 -11.63 -24.17 13.65
N VAL A 111 -10.68 -23.90 14.55
CA VAL A 111 -9.39 -23.31 14.19
C VAL A 111 -8.24 -24.14 14.75
N VAL A 112 -7.41 -24.64 13.83
CA VAL A 112 -6.15 -25.31 14.12
C VAL A 112 -5.00 -24.46 13.60
N VAL A 113 -4.00 -24.20 14.44
CA VAL A 113 -2.72 -23.57 14.08
C VAL A 113 -1.63 -24.63 14.17
N VAL A 114 -0.78 -24.72 13.15
CA VAL A 114 0.42 -25.57 13.15
C VAL A 114 1.68 -24.71 13.07
N GLU A 115 2.64 -24.96 13.94
CA GLU A 115 3.94 -24.27 13.99
C GLU A 115 5.08 -25.29 14.09
N LYS A 116 6.07 -25.16 13.20
CA LYS A 116 7.21 -26.07 13.11
C LYS A 116 8.26 -25.89 14.21
N ARG A 117 8.14 -24.86 15.04
CA ARG A 117 9.04 -24.56 16.17
C ARG A 117 8.37 -24.86 17.52
N ASN A 118 9.17 -25.20 18.53
CA ASN A 118 8.77 -25.29 19.94
C ASN A 118 8.99 -23.98 20.73
N HIS A 119 9.61 -22.94 20.17
CA HIS A 119 9.94 -21.72 20.91
C HIS A 119 9.81 -20.42 20.08
N PHE A 120 9.53 -19.31 20.77
CA PHE A 120 9.52 -17.96 20.20
C PHE A 120 10.85 -17.25 20.50
N SER A 121 11.79 -17.33 19.55
CA SER A 121 13.18 -16.88 19.72
C SER A 121 13.47 -15.41 19.44
N ARG A 122 12.61 -14.72 18.67
CA ARG A 122 12.95 -13.41 18.07
C ARG A 122 12.82 -12.26 19.10
N ASN A 123 13.96 -11.69 19.48
CA ASN A 123 14.03 -10.53 20.37
C ASN A 123 13.75 -9.19 19.66
N ASN A 124 14.04 -9.08 18.35
CA ASN A 124 13.84 -7.86 17.55
C ASN A 124 12.47 -7.20 17.77
N VAL A 125 12.44 -5.87 17.75
CA VAL A 125 11.28 -5.07 18.15
C VAL A 125 10.45 -4.61 16.96
N LEU A 126 9.13 -4.77 17.06
CA LEU A 126 8.15 -4.26 16.11
C LEU A 126 7.58 -2.94 16.59
N HIS A 127 7.63 -1.91 15.74
CA HIS A 127 6.81 -0.70 15.91
C HIS A 127 5.34 -0.99 15.56
N PHE A 128 4.42 -0.28 16.21
CA PHE A 128 2.98 -0.40 16.04
C PHE A 128 2.32 0.92 15.67
N TRP A 129 1.55 0.91 14.59
CA TRP A 129 0.62 2.00 14.32
C TRP A 129 -0.50 2.04 15.38
N PRO A 130 -1.09 3.22 15.67
CA PRO A 130 -2.04 3.39 16.78
C PRO A 130 -3.23 2.43 16.80
N PHE A 131 -3.67 1.90 15.65
CA PHE A 131 -4.77 0.94 15.59
C PHE A 131 -4.40 -0.44 16.18
N ILE A 132 -3.15 -0.88 16.03
CA ILE A 132 -2.66 -2.15 16.61
C ILE A 132 -2.64 -2.04 18.13
N ILE A 133 -2.14 -0.91 18.65
CA ILE A 133 -2.12 -0.61 20.08
C ILE A 133 -3.55 -0.63 20.65
N SER A 134 -4.51 -0.04 19.93
CA SER A 134 -5.92 -0.05 20.30
C SER A 134 -6.53 -1.46 20.27
N ASP A 135 -6.32 -2.22 19.18
CA ASP A 135 -6.84 -3.58 19.04
C ASP A 135 -6.26 -4.52 20.11
N MET A 136 -4.95 -4.53 20.31
CA MET A 136 -4.27 -5.34 21.32
C MET A 136 -4.73 -4.99 22.75
N LYS A 137 -4.87 -3.70 23.10
CA LYS A 137 -5.43 -3.28 24.40
C LYS A 137 -6.92 -3.67 24.54
N SER A 138 -7.67 -3.67 23.44
CA SER A 138 -9.06 -4.17 23.42
C SER A 138 -9.16 -5.69 23.53
N LEU A 139 -8.13 -6.45 23.11
CA LEU A 139 -7.96 -7.89 23.35
C LEU A 139 -7.33 -8.24 24.72
N GLY A 140 -7.03 -7.23 25.56
CA GLY A 140 -6.50 -7.45 26.90
C GLY A 140 -4.99 -7.65 27.00
N ALA A 141 -4.21 -7.18 26.02
CA ALA A 141 -2.73 -7.33 26.01
C ALA A 141 -2.04 -6.87 27.31
N LYS A 142 -2.52 -5.78 27.96
CA LYS A 142 -2.02 -5.31 29.27
C LYS A 142 -2.10 -6.39 30.37
N THR A 143 -3.04 -7.35 30.31
CA THR A 143 -3.16 -8.45 31.29
C THR A 143 -2.02 -9.47 31.13
N PHE A 144 -1.64 -9.79 29.89
CA PHE A 144 -0.56 -10.75 29.61
C PHE A 144 0.84 -10.11 29.58
N HIS A 145 0.91 -8.79 29.43
CA HIS A 145 2.16 -8.02 29.46
C HIS A 145 1.88 -6.59 29.95
N GLY A 146 2.07 -6.32 31.25
CA GLY A 146 1.70 -5.04 31.88
C GLY A 146 2.35 -3.78 31.29
N ARG A 147 3.54 -3.94 30.68
CA ARG A 147 4.26 -2.85 30.00
C ARG A 147 3.72 -2.54 28.60
N PHE A 148 2.77 -3.31 28.06
CA PHE A 148 2.34 -3.26 26.67
C PHE A 148 1.85 -1.85 26.25
N CYS A 149 2.72 -1.15 25.51
CA CYS A 149 2.48 0.22 25.04
C CYS A 149 2.01 1.15 26.17
N SER A 150 2.62 1.04 27.36
CA SER A 150 2.36 1.93 28.50
C SER A 150 3.13 3.24 28.36
N GLY A 151 2.55 4.35 28.85
CA GLY A 151 3.10 5.69 28.59
C GLY A 151 3.07 6.04 27.10
N SER A 152 4.23 6.42 26.55
CA SER A 152 4.41 6.72 25.12
C SER A 152 5.12 5.62 24.32
N LEU A 153 5.23 4.40 24.84
CA LEU A 153 5.79 3.26 24.10
C LEU A 153 4.81 2.85 22.98
N ASP A 154 5.31 2.72 21.76
CA ASP A 154 4.53 2.31 20.58
C ASP A 154 5.04 1.03 19.90
N HIS A 155 5.88 0.25 20.61
CA HIS A 155 6.57 -0.91 20.08
C HIS A 155 6.59 -2.09 21.07
N CYS A 156 6.97 -3.28 20.59
CA CYS A 156 7.21 -4.47 21.43
C CYS A 156 8.03 -5.57 20.70
N SER A 157 8.85 -6.34 21.43
CA SER A 157 9.62 -7.48 20.86
C SER A 157 8.72 -8.60 20.29
N ILE A 158 9.10 -9.13 19.12
CA ILE A 158 8.31 -10.12 18.36
C ILE A 158 7.84 -11.28 19.24
N ARG A 159 8.74 -11.86 20.06
CA ARG A 159 8.39 -12.97 20.96
C ARG A 159 7.29 -12.62 21.96
N GLN A 160 7.25 -11.40 22.49
CA GLN A 160 6.19 -10.96 23.42
C GLN A 160 4.85 -10.82 22.70
N VAL A 161 4.84 -10.28 21.48
CA VAL A 161 3.63 -10.23 20.64
C VAL A 161 3.08 -11.63 20.37
N GLN A 162 3.96 -12.60 20.07
CA GLN A 162 3.59 -14.00 19.89
C GLN A 162 3.03 -14.62 21.18
N LEU A 163 3.62 -14.37 22.35
CA LEU A 163 3.11 -14.86 23.65
C LEU A 163 1.73 -14.26 24.00
N ILE A 164 1.54 -12.95 23.83
CA ILE A 164 0.26 -12.28 24.11
C ILE A 164 -0.84 -12.87 23.22
N LEU A 165 -0.59 -12.97 21.91
CA LEU A 165 -1.57 -13.51 20.95
C LEU A 165 -1.83 -15.01 21.15
N LEU A 166 -0.81 -15.79 21.53
CA LEU A 166 -0.97 -17.20 21.88
C LEU A 166 -1.93 -17.35 23.07
N LYS A 167 -1.72 -16.60 24.15
CA LYS A 167 -2.58 -16.67 25.34
C LYS A 167 -4.03 -16.30 25.01
N ILE A 168 -4.24 -15.25 24.22
CA ILE A 168 -5.58 -14.87 23.73
C ILE A 168 -6.19 -15.99 22.87
N ALA A 169 -5.43 -16.57 21.94
CA ALA A 169 -5.91 -17.64 21.05
C ALA A 169 -6.32 -18.91 21.82
N LEU A 170 -5.51 -19.34 22.79
CA LEU A 170 -5.79 -20.50 23.63
C LEU A 170 -7.08 -20.30 24.47
N LEU A 171 -7.22 -19.15 25.13
CA LEU A 171 -8.45 -18.82 25.90
C LEU A 171 -9.71 -18.79 25.01
N LEU A 172 -9.58 -18.46 23.73
CA LEU A 172 -10.68 -18.48 22.75
C LEU A 172 -10.98 -19.87 22.18
N GLY A 173 -10.20 -20.90 22.53
CA GLY A 173 -10.37 -22.27 22.05
C GLY A 173 -9.66 -22.59 20.73
N VAL A 174 -8.69 -21.78 20.28
CA VAL A 174 -7.82 -22.15 19.15
C VAL A 174 -6.96 -23.35 19.58
N ASN A 175 -6.85 -24.35 18.72
CA ASN A 175 -5.97 -25.49 18.94
C ASN A 175 -4.61 -25.20 18.28
N VAL A 176 -3.53 -25.21 19.04
CA VAL A 176 -2.17 -24.83 18.57
C VAL A 176 -1.23 -26.02 18.76
N PHE A 177 -0.63 -26.50 17.68
CA PHE A 177 0.31 -27.63 17.71
C PHE A 177 1.72 -27.18 17.30
N ILE A 178 2.72 -27.56 18.10
CA ILE A 178 4.12 -27.17 17.96
C ILE A 178 5.00 -28.35 17.54
N ASN A 179 6.14 -28.07 16.90
CA ASN A 179 6.95 -29.05 16.16
C ASN A 179 6.21 -29.73 14.98
N VAL A 180 5.15 -29.08 14.48
CA VAL A 180 4.30 -29.61 13.42
C VAL A 180 4.57 -28.83 12.14
N THR A 181 5.14 -29.50 11.14
CA THR A 181 5.48 -28.89 9.84
C THR A 181 4.39 -29.22 8.84
N PHE A 182 3.77 -28.17 8.27
CA PHE A 182 2.93 -28.28 7.09
C PHE A 182 3.80 -28.47 5.85
N ASN A 183 3.50 -29.47 5.04
CA ASN A 183 4.20 -29.75 3.79
C ASN A 183 3.37 -29.20 2.61
N GLU A 184 2.17 -29.75 2.40
CA GLU A 184 1.25 -29.37 1.32
C GLU A 184 -0.23 -29.71 1.65
N MET A 185 -1.15 -29.42 0.72
CA MET A 185 -2.57 -29.81 0.84
C MET A 185 -2.84 -31.13 0.12
N ARG A 186 -3.33 -32.14 0.83
CA ARG A 186 -3.77 -33.42 0.25
C ARG A 186 -5.18 -33.32 -0.30
N GLN A 187 -5.27 -33.50 -1.61
CA GLN A 187 -6.54 -33.57 -2.36
C GLN A 187 -7.42 -34.75 -1.91
N PRO A 188 -8.75 -34.62 -1.95
CA PRO A 188 -9.66 -35.69 -1.57
C PRO A 188 -9.59 -36.88 -2.53
N THR A 189 -9.61 -38.10 -1.98
CA THR A 189 -9.60 -39.34 -2.78
C THR A 189 -10.97 -39.69 -3.36
N ASP A 190 -12.07 -39.24 -2.73
CA ASP A 190 -13.46 -39.40 -3.19
C ASP A 190 -14.29 -38.13 -2.91
N LYS A 191 -15.44 -37.98 -3.59
CA LYS A 191 -16.41 -36.88 -3.42
C LYS A 191 -16.91 -36.72 -1.98
N ASN A 192 -16.96 -37.81 -1.20
CA ASN A 192 -17.41 -37.80 0.19
C ASN A 192 -16.33 -37.33 1.19
N LEU A 193 -15.08 -37.15 0.73
CA LEU A 193 -13.95 -36.78 1.57
C LEU A 193 -13.59 -35.31 1.37
N VAL A 194 -13.28 -34.62 2.47
CA VAL A 194 -12.81 -33.22 2.47
C VAL A 194 -11.28 -33.20 2.35
N TRP A 195 -10.73 -32.09 1.85
CA TRP A 195 -9.29 -31.83 1.86
C TRP A 195 -8.67 -32.02 3.24
N THR A 196 -7.43 -32.50 3.26
CA THR A 196 -6.58 -32.60 4.46
C THR A 196 -5.22 -31.94 4.17
N ALA A 197 -4.37 -31.77 5.18
CA ALA A 197 -2.99 -31.35 4.97
C ALA A 197 -2.05 -32.56 5.05
N ASP A 198 -0.92 -32.52 4.32
CA ASP A 198 0.23 -33.34 4.64
C ASP A 198 1.09 -32.65 5.70
N ILE A 199 1.40 -33.39 6.76
CA ILE A 199 1.99 -32.86 7.99
C ILE A 199 3.06 -33.82 8.50
N THR A 200 4.24 -33.25 8.78
CA THR A 200 5.31 -33.93 9.50
C THR A 200 5.18 -33.65 11.01
N PRO A 201 5.21 -34.68 11.89
CA PRO A 201 5.35 -36.11 11.60
C PRO A 201 4.04 -36.76 11.12
N ALA A 202 4.15 -37.82 10.31
CA ALA A 202 3.04 -38.40 9.54
C ALA A 202 1.96 -39.12 10.38
N ASP A 203 2.30 -39.50 11.62
CA ASP A 203 1.39 -40.08 12.60
C ASP A 203 0.57 -39.04 13.36
N HIS A 204 0.93 -37.74 13.28
CA HIS A 204 0.30 -36.67 14.03
C HIS A 204 -1.19 -36.54 13.71
N ILE A 205 -2.02 -36.37 14.75
CA ILE A 205 -3.50 -36.43 14.65
C ILE A 205 -4.12 -35.49 13.60
N ILE A 206 -3.49 -34.34 13.35
CA ILE A 206 -3.97 -33.33 12.40
C ILE A 206 -3.80 -33.77 10.92
N ASN A 207 -3.05 -34.84 10.62
CA ASN A 207 -3.05 -35.47 9.30
C ASN A 207 -4.46 -35.94 8.86
N LYS A 208 -5.38 -36.17 9.81
CA LYS A 208 -6.79 -36.54 9.56
C LYS A 208 -7.77 -35.36 9.71
N TYR A 209 -7.28 -34.14 9.96
CA TYR A 209 -8.14 -32.97 10.14
C TYR A 209 -8.64 -32.46 8.78
N GLN A 210 -9.97 -32.40 8.63
CA GLN A 210 -10.63 -31.82 7.47
C GLN A 210 -10.37 -30.31 7.39
N VAL A 211 -10.05 -29.79 6.21
CA VAL A 211 -9.74 -28.38 5.97
C VAL A 211 -10.72 -27.80 4.95
N HIS A 212 -11.43 -26.74 5.33
CA HIS A 212 -12.33 -26.01 4.45
C HIS A 212 -11.77 -24.65 4.01
N ALA A 213 -10.82 -24.10 4.78
CA ALA A 213 -10.04 -22.92 4.43
C ALA A 213 -8.62 -23.01 5.03
N LEU A 214 -7.63 -22.56 4.28
CA LEU A 214 -6.23 -22.44 4.69
C LEU A 214 -5.83 -20.96 4.74
N ILE A 215 -5.17 -20.53 5.81
CA ILE A 215 -4.36 -19.30 5.83
C ILE A 215 -2.90 -19.68 6.06
N ASN A 216 -2.03 -19.46 5.08
CA ASN A 216 -0.59 -19.55 5.31
C ASN A 216 -0.07 -18.18 5.79
N ALA A 217 0.50 -18.17 6.98
CA ALA A 217 1.12 -17.03 7.65
C ALA A 217 2.55 -17.38 8.16
N GLU A 218 3.24 -18.27 7.44
CA GLU A 218 4.55 -18.81 7.81
C GLU A 218 5.69 -17.77 7.66
N GLY A 219 5.47 -16.72 6.86
CA GLY A 219 6.38 -15.61 6.59
C GLY A 219 7.00 -15.68 5.18
N CYS A 220 8.13 -15.00 5.00
CA CYS A 220 8.86 -14.81 3.72
C CYS A 220 9.22 -16.10 2.96
N ARG A 221 9.11 -17.28 3.59
CA ARG A 221 9.49 -18.59 3.02
C ARG A 221 8.29 -19.49 2.72
N THR A 222 7.11 -18.91 2.48
CA THR A 222 5.93 -19.67 2.05
C THR A 222 6.24 -20.53 0.82
N ARG A 223 5.85 -21.81 0.88
CA ARG A 223 5.97 -22.78 -0.22
C ARG A 223 4.61 -23.17 -0.81
N LEU A 224 3.58 -22.36 -0.55
CA LEU A 224 2.22 -22.72 -0.90
C LEU A 224 2.02 -22.70 -2.42
N ALA A 225 1.79 -23.88 -3.00
CA ALA A 225 1.63 -24.06 -4.44
C ALA A 225 0.52 -23.18 -5.02
N GLY A 226 0.72 -22.69 -6.25
CA GLY A 226 -0.24 -21.85 -6.96
C GLY A 226 -0.27 -20.37 -6.55
N PHE A 227 0.70 -19.90 -5.75
CA PHE A 227 0.91 -18.48 -5.42
C PHE A 227 2.28 -18.01 -5.91
N HIS A 228 2.29 -17.19 -6.96
CA HIS A 228 3.49 -16.53 -7.48
C HIS A 228 3.83 -15.29 -6.63
N ARG A 229 5.10 -14.85 -6.66
CA ARG A 229 5.58 -13.66 -5.94
C ARG A 229 6.35 -12.75 -6.90
N LYS A 230 6.07 -11.44 -6.86
CA LYS A 230 6.84 -10.39 -7.53
C LYS A 230 8.01 -9.99 -6.64
N GLU A 231 9.20 -9.89 -7.22
CA GLU A 231 10.37 -9.29 -6.58
C GLU A 231 10.47 -7.82 -6.96
N PHE A 232 10.51 -6.94 -5.96
CA PHE A 232 10.81 -5.52 -6.14
C PHE A 232 12.24 -5.28 -5.67
N ARG A 233 13.17 -5.17 -6.64
CA ARG A 233 14.61 -5.05 -6.38
C ARG A 233 15.06 -3.58 -6.48
N GLY A 234 15.41 -2.99 -5.35
CA GLY A 234 15.92 -1.62 -5.25
C GLY A 234 17.45 -1.53 -5.34
N LYS A 235 17.98 -0.37 -4.94
CA LYS A 235 19.43 -0.19 -4.67
C LYS A 235 19.85 -1.12 -3.52
N LEU A 236 21.09 -1.62 -3.56
CA LEU A 236 21.66 -2.53 -2.56
C LEU A 236 21.53 -1.94 -1.14
N ALA A 237 20.68 -2.56 -0.32
CA ALA A 237 20.40 -2.12 1.05
C ALA A 237 20.71 -3.26 2.03
N ILE A 238 21.70 -3.07 2.89
CA ILE A 238 22.15 -4.08 3.85
C ILE A 238 21.72 -3.63 5.25
N ALA A 239 20.82 -4.39 5.88
CA ALA A 239 20.32 -4.10 7.21
C ALA A 239 21.10 -4.87 8.27
N ILE A 240 21.37 -4.22 9.40
CA ILE A 240 21.93 -4.84 10.60
C ILE A 240 20.95 -4.61 11.74
N THR A 241 20.59 -5.69 12.44
CA THR A 241 19.86 -5.59 13.73
C THR A 241 20.74 -6.06 14.87
N ALA A 242 20.71 -5.35 15.99
CA ALA A 242 21.42 -5.72 17.22
C ALA A 242 20.51 -5.58 18.44
N ASN A 243 20.58 -6.54 19.36
CA ASN A 243 19.91 -6.49 20.66
C ASN A 243 20.97 -6.49 21.76
N PHE A 244 20.99 -5.47 22.61
CA PHE A 244 21.81 -5.43 23.83
C PHE A 244 20.94 -5.69 25.06
N ILE A 245 21.55 -6.18 26.14
CA ILE A 245 20.86 -6.41 27.42
C ILE A 245 20.38 -5.06 27.97
N ASN A 246 19.10 -4.96 28.31
CA ASN A 246 18.52 -3.84 29.06
C ASN A 246 18.44 -4.25 30.54
N TYR A 247 19.32 -3.70 31.37
CA TYR A 247 19.36 -3.98 32.82
C TYR A 247 18.27 -3.24 33.60
N GLN A 248 17.53 -2.36 32.94
CA GLN A 248 16.43 -1.55 33.45
C GLN A 248 16.85 -0.57 34.56
N THR A 249 18.08 -0.03 34.48
CA THR A 249 18.58 0.97 35.44
C THR A 249 17.95 2.36 35.26
N LYS A 250 18.21 3.27 36.21
CA LYS A 250 17.70 4.65 36.17
C LYS A 250 18.40 5.51 35.10
N GLU A 251 19.51 5.04 34.57
CA GLU A 251 20.35 5.66 33.55
C GLU A 251 19.85 5.21 32.17
N GLU A 252 19.72 3.91 31.95
CA GLU A 252 19.12 3.32 30.75
C GLU A 252 17.69 3.82 30.49
N SER A 253 16.90 4.06 31.55
CA SER A 253 15.54 4.61 31.45
C SER A 253 15.47 6.11 31.14
N ARG A 254 16.60 6.83 31.13
CA ARG A 254 16.69 8.25 30.69
C ARG A 254 17.09 8.42 29.23
N VAL A 255 17.82 7.46 28.65
CA VAL A 255 18.24 7.52 27.25
C VAL A 255 17.02 7.63 26.34
N GLU A 256 17.02 8.57 25.39
CA GLU A 256 15.90 8.78 24.47
C GLU A 256 15.93 7.78 23.30
N GLU A 257 14.75 7.37 22.84
CA GLU A 257 14.59 6.45 21.72
C GLU A 257 14.77 7.17 20.38
N ILE A 258 15.32 6.49 19.38
CA ILE A 258 15.59 7.06 18.05
C ILE A 258 14.57 6.50 17.07
N SER A 259 13.48 7.23 16.83
CA SER A 259 12.40 6.84 15.92
C SER A 259 12.78 6.99 14.44
N GLY A 260 13.81 6.27 13.98
CA GLY A 260 14.19 6.18 12.57
C GLY A 260 14.76 7.47 11.99
N VAL A 261 15.83 7.97 12.62
CA VAL A 261 16.64 9.05 12.06
C VAL A 261 17.33 8.53 10.80
N ALA A 262 17.05 9.17 9.67
CA ALA A 262 17.59 8.82 8.36
C ALA A 262 18.52 9.92 7.83
N TYR A 263 19.48 9.54 6.97
CA TYR A 263 20.57 10.38 6.50
C TYR A 263 20.11 11.77 6.04
N ILE A 264 19.03 11.81 5.26
CA ILE A 264 18.51 13.02 4.60
C ILE A 264 18.05 14.10 5.62
N PHE A 265 17.82 13.76 6.89
CA PHE A 265 17.33 14.70 7.91
C PHE A 265 18.37 15.10 8.94
N ASN A 266 19.38 14.25 9.18
CA ASN A 266 20.47 14.56 10.09
C ASN A 266 21.82 14.20 9.47
N GLN A 267 22.12 14.83 8.33
CA GLN A 267 23.37 14.63 7.60
C GLN A 267 24.60 14.89 8.49
N GLY A 268 24.53 15.84 9.44
CA GLY A 268 25.57 16.10 10.42
C GLY A 268 25.91 14.85 11.23
N PHE A 269 24.94 14.29 11.95
CA PHE A 269 25.11 13.07 12.75
C PHE A 269 25.74 11.90 11.97
N PHE A 270 25.31 11.65 10.73
CA PHE A 270 25.86 10.56 9.92
C PHE A 270 27.24 10.87 9.34
N ASN A 271 27.52 12.13 8.98
CA ASN A 271 28.87 12.55 8.60
C ASN A 271 29.82 12.45 9.80
N ASP A 272 29.40 12.83 11.01
CA ASP A 272 30.20 12.71 12.23
C ASP A 272 30.43 11.25 12.62
N LEU A 273 29.43 10.37 12.48
CA LEU A 273 29.58 8.93 12.65
C LEU A 273 30.57 8.33 11.65
N ARG A 274 30.51 8.76 10.37
CA ARG A 274 31.45 8.33 9.34
C ARG A 274 32.86 8.85 9.60
N ASN A 275 33.01 10.11 9.98
CA ASN A 275 34.30 10.75 10.17
C ASN A 275 34.99 10.28 11.47
N SER A 276 34.25 10.13 12.57
CA SER A 276 34.80 9.75 13.89
C SER A 276 34.87 8.24 14.13
N LYS A 277 34.02 7.43 13.49
CA LYS A 277 34.00 5.97 13.65
C LYS A 277 34.24 5.18 12.36
N GLY A 278 34.25 5.79 11.17
CA GLY A 278 34.37 5.04 9.90
C GLY A 278 33.10 4.23 9.54
N ILE A 279 31.95 4.59 10.10
CA ILE A 279 30.67 3.90 9.95
C ILE A 279 29.74 4.76 9.08
N ASP A 280 29.34 4.25 7.91
CA ASP A 280 28.44 4.97 6.99
C ASP A 280 27.08 4.26 6.88
N LEU A 281 26.04 4.94 7.35
CA LEU A 281 24.66 4.46 7.47
C LEU A 281 23.69 5.37 6.72
N GLU A 282 22.58 4.80 6.27
CA GLU A 282 21.46 5.53 5.65
C GLU A 282 20.33 5.83 6.65
N ASN A 283 20.21 5.00 7.71
CA ASN A 283 19.18 5.10 8.74
C ASN A 283 19.67 4.37 10.01
N ILE A 284 19.31 4.88 11.19
CA ILE A 284 19.37 4.14 12.45
C ILE A 284 18.11 4.37 13.30
N VAL A 285 17.58 3.27 13.82
CA VAL A 285 16.44 3.20 14.76
C VAL A 285 16.96 2.62 16.08
N TYR A 286 16.47 3.14 17.22
CA TYR A 286 16.70 2.59 18.56
C TYR A 286 15.36 2.54 19.33
N TYR A 287 15.01 1.35 19.82
CA TYR A 287 13.87 1.10 20.71
C TYR A 287 14.34 0.40 22.00
N ARG A 288 13.78 0.79 23.15
CA ARG A 288 14.07 0.24 24.47
C ARG A 288 12.89 -0.61 24.95
N ASP A 289 12.88 -1.87 24.51
CA ASP A 289 11.94 -2.90 24.96
C ASP A 289 12.61 -3.73 26.10
N ASN A 290 12.46 -5.05 26.10
CA ASN A 290 13.15 -5.96 27.01
C ASN A 290 14.65 -6.13 26.64
N THR A 291 15.05 -5.57 25.50
CA THR A 291 16.43 -5.36 25.03
C THR A 291 16.56 -3.91 24.53
N HIS A 292 17.78 -3.39 24.49
CA HIS A 292 18.09 -2.20 23.68
C HIS A 292 18.24 -2.65 22.23
N TYR A 293 17.19 -2.46 21.45
CA TYR A 293 17.11 -2.92 20.06
C TYR A 293 17.52 -1.79 19.11
N PHE A 294 18.47 -2.09 18.23
CA PHE A 294 18.88 -1.24 17.14
C PHE A 294 18.60 -1.92 15.80
N VAL A 295 18.12 -1.16 14.82
CA VAL A 295 18.17 -1.55 13.40
C VAL A 295 18.73 -0.39 12.59
N MET A 296 19.70 -0.70 11.72
CA MET A 296 20.41 0.28 10.90
C MET A 296 20.60 -0.24 9.48
N THR A 297 20.60 0.67 8.50
CA THR A 297 20.91 0.35 7.11
C THR A 297 22.33 0.84 6.82
N ALA A 298 23.24 -0.07 6.48
CA ALA A 298 24.67 0.20 6.31
C ALA A 298 25.10 0.09 4.84
N LYS A 299 25.98 0.98 4.39
CA LYS A 299 26.47 0.97 3.00
C LYS A 299 27.56 -0.08 2.82
N LYS A 300 27.49 -0.89 1.75
CA LYS A 300 28.45 -1.98 1.45
C LYS A 300 29.92 -1.55 1.61
N LYS A 301 30.30 -0.36 1.11
CA LYS A 301 31.66 0.17 1.20
C LYS A 301 32.14 0.31 2.67
N SER A 302 31.30 0.76 3.59
CA SER A 302 31.67 0.88 5.01
C SER A 302 31.83 -0.49 5.68
N LEU A 303 31.00 -1.47 5.32
CA LEU A 303 31.11 -2.84 5.84
C LEU A 303 32.38 -3.55 5.36
N LEU A 304 32.79 -3.33 4.10
CA LEU A 304 34.07 -3.81 3.56
C LEU A 304 35.26 -3.12 4.26
N LEU A 305 35.26 -1.77 4.34
CA LEU A 305 36.33 -1.00 5.01
C LEU A 305 36.46 -1.31 6.51
N LYS A 306 35.41 -1.84 7.15
CA LYS A 306 35.41 -2.29 8.54
C LYS A 306 35.68 -3.80 8.72
N GLY A 307 35.95 -4.53 7.64
CA GLY A 307 36.18 -5.98 7.67
C GLY A 307 34.96 -6.82 8.06
N VAL A 308 33.75 -6.22 8.10
CA VAL A 308 32.49 -6.93 8.37
C VAL A 308 32.14 -7.86 7.22
N LEU A 309 32.46 -7.45 5.99
CA LEU A 309 32.43 -8.26 4.79
C LEU A 309 33.88 -8.55 4.38
N LYS A 310 34.25 -9.83 4.22
CA LYS A 310 35.62 -10.27 3.93
C LYS A 310 36.00 -10.04 2.46
N ALA A 311 35.04 -10.22 1.56
CA ALA A 311 35.18 -9.98 0.13
C ALA A 311 33.93 -9.26 -0.42
N ASP A 312 34.10 -8.56 -1.55
CA ASP A 312 33.00 -8.00 -2.32
C ASP A 312 32.51 -9.02 -3.36
N TYR A 313 31.20 -9.23 -3.43
CA TYR A 313 30.52 -10.14 -4.36
C TYR A 313 29.34 -9.42 -5.01
N SER A 314 29.08 -9.73 -6.29
CA SER A 314 27.97 -9.17 -7.07
C SER A 314 26.60 -9.77 -6.68
N ASP A 315 26.55 -11.08 -6.43
CA ASP A 315 25.38 -11.73 -5.82
C ASP A 315 25.29 -11.39 -4.33
N VAL A 316 24.11 -10.91 -3.92
CA VAL A 316 23.82 -10.49 -2.54
C VAL A 316 23.70 -11.68 -1.60
N ASN A 317 23.28 -12.86 -2.08
CA ASN A 317 23.21 -14.08 -1.26
C ASN A 317 24.61 -14.53 -0.85
N LYS A 318 25.56 -14.52 -1.79
CA LYS A 318 26.98 -14.77 -1.52
C LYS A 318 27.62 -13.64 -0.70
N LEU A 319 27.31 -12.38 -0.98
CA LEU A 319 27.80 -11.22 -0.23
C LEU A 319 27.43 -11.29 1.26
N LEU A 320 26.17 -11.62 1.57
CA LEU A 320 25.65 -11.69 2.94
C LEU A 320 25.66 -13.13 3.51
N SER A 321 26.44 -14.03 2.91
CA SER A 321 26.64 -15.40 3.40
C SER A 321 27.35 -15.42 4.76
N THR A 322 27.07 -16.45 5.56
CA THR A 322 27.72 -16.66 6.87
C THR A 322 29.23 -16.88 6.77
N GLU A 323 29.73 -17.25 5.59
CA GLU A 323 31.15 -17.41 5.29
C GLU A 323 31.82 -16.06 5.01
N ASN A 324 31.15 -15.17 4.27
CA ASN A 324 31.70 -13.85 3.92
C ASN A 324 31.61 -12.83 5.07
N ILE A 325 30.71 -13.02 6.03
CA ILE A 325 30.56 -12.14 7.19
C ILE A 325 31.61 -12.48 8.28
N ASP A 326 32.31 -11.46 8.78
CA ASP A 326 33.06 -11.57 10.03
C ASP A 326 32.16 -11.18 11.22
N GLN A 327 31.95 -12.13 12.13
CA GLN A 327 31.03 -11.97 13.26
C GLN A 327 31.60 -11.09 14.39
N ILE A 328 32.92 -10.94 14.50
CA ILE A 328 33.57 -10.11 15.52
C ILE A 328 33.59 -8.66 15.04
N ALA A 329 33.94 -8.43 13.77
CA ALA A 329 33.82 -7.13 13.13
C ALA A 329 32.37 -6.64 13.11
N LEU A 330 31.39 -7.50 12.81
CA LEU A 330 29.95 -7.18 12.86
C LEU A 330 29.51 -6.71 14.26
N GLN A 331 29.90 -7.43 15.31
CA GLN A 331 29.62 -7.04 16.70
C GLN A 331 30.23 -5.68 17.04
N ASN A 332 31.50 -5.46 16.67
CA ASN A 332 32.19 -4.20 16.92
C ASN A 332 31.57 -3.03 16.14
N TYR A 333 31.15 -3.24 14.89
CA TYR A 333 30.44 -2.27 14.05
C TYR A 333 29.11 -1.85 14.68
N ALA A 334 28.26 -2.84 15.00
CA ALA A 334 26.95 -2.58 15.59
C ALA A 334 27.05 -1.92 16.97
N LYS A 335 28.02 -2.32 17.80
CA LYS A 335 28.30 -1.70 19.10
C LYS A 335 28.76 -0.24 18.97
N GLN A 336 29.72 0.05 18.08
CA GLN A 336 30.19 1.43 17.83
C GLN A 336 29.08 2.34 17.31
N ALA A 337 28.20 1.84 16.45
CA ALA A 337 27.05 2.59 15.94
C ALA A 337 26.01 2.87 17.04
N ALA A 338 25.64 1.86 17.85
CA ALA A 338 24.71 2.00 18.96
C ALA A 338 25.20 3.01 20.02
N ASP A 339 26.46 2.88 20.43
CA ASP A 339 27.15 3.72 21.41
C ASP A 339 27.16 5.21 20.99
N PHE A 340 27.60 5.47 19.75
CA PHE A 340 27.59 6.82 19.17
C PHE A 340 26.16 7.38 19.05
N SER A 341 25.21 6.58 18.55
CA SER A 341 23.82 7.02 18.35
C SER A 341 23.10 7.41 19.64
N THR A 342 23.40 6.71 20.75
CA THR A 342 22.88 7.03 22.09
C THR A 342 23.74 8.03 22.85
N ARG A 343 24.67 8.73 22.16
CA ARG A 343 25.57 9.73 22.73
C ARG A 343 26.35 9.22 23.95
N TYR A 344 26.75 7.94 23.94
CA TYR A 344 27.45 7.25 25.02
C TYR A 344 26.67 7.20 26.36
N GLN A 345 25.33 7.34 26.33
CA GLN A 345 24.50 7.35 27.55
C GLN A 345 24.09 5.96 28.03
N LEU A 346 24.21 4.91 27.20
CA LEU A 346 23.99 3.53 27.63
C LEU A 346 25.24 3.03 28.38
N PRO A 347 25.15 2.74 29.70
CA PRO A 347 26.33 2.46 30.53
C PRO A 347 27.01 1.12 30.20
N LYS A 348 26.28 0.21 29.55
CA LYS A 348 26.76 -1.09 29.10
C LYS A 348 26.14 -1.46 27.76
N LEU A 349 26.98 -1.86 26.81
CA LEU A 349 26.58 -2.48 25.55
C LEU A 349 27.12 -3.92 25.51
N GLU A 350 26.45 -4.78 26.25
CA GLU A 350 26.63 -6.24 26.27
C GLU A 350 25.50 -6.85 25.43
N PHE A 351 25.83 -7.73 24.46
CA PHE A 351 24.82 -8.29 23.57
C PHE A 351 23.86 -9.22 24.33
N ALA A 352 22.58 -9.13 24.03
CA ALA A 352 21.62 -10.17 24.38
C ALA A 352 21.96 -11.47 23.62
N LEU A 353 21.40 -12.59 24.06
CA LEU A 353 21.61 -13.88 23.40
C LEU A 353 20.43 -14.26 22.48
N ASN A 354 20.78 -14.69 21.27
CA ASN A 354 19.83 -15.34 20.35
C ASN A 354 19.62 -16.82 20.73
N HIS A 355 18.74 -17.52 20.01
CA HIS A 355 18.40 -18.93 20.29
C HIS A 355 19.55 -19.93 20.05
N TYR A 356 20.65 -19.52 19.40
CA TYR A 356 21.88 -20.31 19.32
C TYR A 356 22.86 -20.03 20.48
N LYS A 357 22.42 -19.27 21.51
CA LYS A 357 23.26 -18.77 22.63
C LYS A 357 24.45 -17.93 22.17
N LYS A 358 24.34 -17.28 21.00
CA LYS A 358 25.34 -16.34 20.45
C LYS A 358 24.87 -14.89 20.65
N PRO A 359 25.79 -13.91 20.62
CA PRO A 359 25.46 -12.49 20.54
C PRO A 359 24.39 -12.21 19.49
N ASP A 360 23.35 -11.48 19.89
CA ASP A 360 22.15 -11.25 19.08
C ASP A 360 22.34 -10.04 18.14
N VAL A 361 23.23 -10.24 17.16
CA VAL A 361 23.43 -9.37 16.00
C VAL A 361 23.26 -10.19 14.72
N ALA A 362 22.62 -9.60 13.70
CA ALA A 362 22.34 -10.26 12.43
C ALA A 362 22.32 -9.26 11.26
N VAL A 363 22.66 -9.75 10.07
CA VAL A 363 22.63 -9.01 8.80
C VAL A 363 21.49 -9.55 7.93
N PHE A 364 20.79 -8.68 7.21
CA PHE A 364 19.69 -9.02 6.31
C PHE A 364 19.78 -8.25 5.00
N ASP A 365 19.30 -8.86 3.92
CA ASP A 365 19.07 -8.16 2.65
C ASP A 365 17.76 -7.37 2.71
N PHE A 366 17.82 -6.07 2.39
CA PHE A 366 16.66 -5.20 2.13
C PHE A 366 16.60 -4.76 0.66
N THR A 367 17.48 -5.27 -0.20
CA THR A 367 17.53 -4.94 -1.64
C THR A 367 16.29 -5.46 -2.35
N SER A 368 15.86 -6.67 -2.05
CA SER A 368 14.70 -7.32 -2.64
C SER A 368 13.55 -7.40 -1.64
N ILE A 369 12.39 -6.86 -2.02
CA ILE A 369 11.14 -6.96 -1.26
C ILE A 369 10.16 -7.78 -2.09
N TYR A 370 9.60 -8.85 -1.51
CA TYR A 370 8.65 -9.71 -2.21
C TYR A 370 7.19 -9.41 -1.84
N ALA A 371 6.30 -9.46 -2.82
CA ALA A 371 4.85 -9.49 -2.61
C ALA A 371 4.23 -10.64 -3.42
N ALA A 372 3.19 -11.28 -2.91
CA ALA A 372 2.43 -12.24 -3.72
C ALA A 372 1.71 -11.52 -4.86
N GLU A 373 1.50 -12.19 -6.00
CA GLU A 373 0.67 -11.60 -7.07
C GLU A 373 -0.80 -11.50 -6.64
N HIS A 374 -1.25 -12.49 -5.87
CA HIS A 374 -2.62 -12.63 -5.40
C HIS A 374 -2.65 -13.02 -3.93
N SER A 375 -3.69 -12.57 -3.22
CA SER A 375 -3.84 -12.84 -1.79
C SER A 375 -4.64 -14.11 -1.47
N CYS A 376 -5.44 -14.59 -2.42
CA CYS A 376 -6.26 -15.79 -2.29
C CYS A 376 -6.39 -16.59 -3.59
N ARG A 377 -6.75 -17.86 -3.45
CA ARG A 377 -7.11 -18.78 -4.53
C ARG A 377 -8.16 -19.79 -4.01
N VAL A 378 -9.00 -20.32 -4.88
CA VAL A 378 -9.87 -21.47 -4.59
C VAL A 378 -9.48 -22.63 -5.49
N ILE A 379 -9.33 -23.82 -4.90
CA ILE A 379 -9.06 -25.07 -5.61
C ILE A 379 -10.17 -26.07 -5.29
N GLU A 380 -10.86 -26.55 -6.30
CA GLU A 380 -11.89 -27.58 -6.22
C GLU A 380 -11.38 -28.87 -6.86
N ARG A 381 -11.56 -29.99 -6.16
CA ARG A 381 -11.32 -31.34 -6.70
C ARG A 381 -12.48 -32.22 -6.25
N LYS A 382 -13.04 -33.02 -7.18
CA LYS A 382 -14.15 -33.96 -6.91
C LYS A 382 -15.39 -33.34 -6.23
N GLY A 383 -15.72 -32.09 -6.56
CA GLY A 383 -16.87 -31.38 -5.97
C GLY A 383 -16.62 -30.78 -4.58
N GLN A 384 -15.36 -30.77 -4.12
CA GLN A 384 -14.95 -30.29 -2.80
C GLN A 384 -14.03 -29.07 -2.96
N PRO A 385 -14.55 -27.83 -2.76
CA PRO A 385 -13.76 -26.62 -2.92
C PRO A 385 -13.07 -26.21 -1.61
N LEU A 386 -11.78 -25.88 -1.71
CA LEU A 386 -10.87 -25.39 -0.66
C LEU A 386 -10.52 -23.93 -0.93
N LEU A 387 -10.72 -23.06 0.07
CA LEU A 387 -10.20 -21.70 0.04
C LEU A 387 -8.75 -21.67 0.56
N MET A 388 -7.84 -21.04 -0.17
CA MET A 388 -6.44 -20.85 0.20
C MET A 388 -6.11 -19.35 0.22
N GLN A 389 -5.38 -18.90 1.24
CA GLN A 389 -5.02 -17.49 1.44
C GLN A 389 -3.61 -17.32 1.99
N LEU A 390 -2.96 -16.21 1.64
CA LEU A 390 -1.71 -15.75 2.24
C LEU A 390 -1.96 -14.60 3.23
N ALA A 391 -1.17 -14.54 4.30
CA ALA A 391 -1.17 -13.43 5.26
C ALA A 391 0.23 -13.11 5.79
N GLY A 392 0.44 -11.86 6.22
CA GLY A 392 1.71 -11.39 6.77
C GLY A 392 2.83 -11.36 5.73
N ASP A 393 4.07 -11.57 6.18
CA ASP A 393 5.27 -11.43 5.34
C ASP A 393 5.27 -12.35 4.11
N GLY A 394 4.52 -13.47 4.13
CA GLY A 394 4.32 -14.31 2.93
C GLY A 394 3.53 -13.62 1.82
N LEU A 395 2.53 -12.80 2.20
CA LEU A 395 1.67 -12.01 1.31
C LEU A 395 2.36 -10.71 0.83
N LEU A 396 3.03 -10.00 1.74
CA LEU A 396 3.71 -8.74 1.45
C LEU A 396 4.83 -8.52 2.46
N GLU A 397 6.07 -8.50 2.00
CA GLU A 397 7.23 -8.35 2.87
C GLU A 397 7.41 -6.89 3.34
N PRO A 398 7.74 -6.67 4.63
CA PRO A 398 7.82 -5.33 5.18
C PRO A 398 9.25 -4.77 5.16
N PHE A 399 9.40 -3.52 4.75
CA PHE A 399 10.64 -2.75 4.96
C PHE A 399 10.68 -2.22 6.41
N TRP A 400 11.42 -2.90 7.30
CA TRP A 400 11.32 -2.73 8.75
C TRP A 400 11.49 -1.28 9.27
N PRO A 401 12.39 -0.43 8.73
CA PRO A 401 12.55 0.95 9.19
C PRO A 401 11.31 1.85 9.05
N THR A 402 10.29 1.45 8.27
CA THR A 402 8.99 2.17 8.20
C THR A 402 7.99 1.72 9.27
N GLY A 403 8.31 0.70 10.08
CA GLY A 403 7.40 0.14 11.08
C GLY A 403 6.09 -0.43 10.52
N SER A 404 5.99 -0.60 9.20
CA SER A 404 4.73 -0.90 8.49
C SER A 404 4.28 -2.37 8.54
N GLY A 405 5.19 -3.29 8.86
CA GLY A 405 4.94 -4.73 8.72
C GLY A 405 3.87 -5.29 9.65
N CYS A 406 3.92 -4.98 10.94
CA CYS A 406 2.90 -5.46 11.88
C CYS A 406 1.51 -4.90 11.52
N ALA A 407 1.45 -3.66 11.01
CA ALA A 407 0.21 -3.03 10.56
C ALA A 407 -0.39 -3.73 9.34
N ARG A 408 0.40 -3.90 8.27
CA ARG A 408 -0.03 -4.56 7.02
C ARG A 408 -0.36 -6.03 7.26
N GLY A 409 0.39 -6.71 8.11
CA GLY A 409 0.08 -8.06 8.59
C GLY A 409 -1.26 -8.15 9.32
N PHE A 410 -1.54 -7.26 10.27
CA PHE A 410 -2.83 -7.25 10.99
C PHE A 410 -4.01 -6.89 10.08
N LEU A 411 -3.83 -5.97 9.13
CA LEU A 411 -4.84 -5.68 8.11
C LEU A 411 -5.15 -6.92 7.25
N GLY A 412 -4.10 -7.59 6.74
CA GLY A 412 -4.24 -8.85 6.01
C GLY A 412 -4.91 -9.97 6.82
N ALA A 413 -4.70 -10.02 8.14
CA ALA A 413 -5.39 -10.95 9.03
C ALA A 413 -6.90 -10.65 9.14
N TYR A 414 -7.30 -9.37 9.28
CA TYR A 414 -8.71 -8.99 9.23
C TYR A 414 -9.33 -9.30 7.86
N ASP A 415 -8.64 -8.98 6.77
CA ASP A 415 -9.16 -9.18 5.40
C ASP A 415 -9.33 -10.67 5.08
N SER A 416 -8.40 -11.51 5.54
CA SER A 416 -8.48 -12.96 5.32
C SER A 416 -9.55 -13.64 6.19
N ALA A 417 -9.79 -13.15 7.40
CA ALA A 417 -10.91 -13.59 8.23
C ALA A 417 -12.27 -13.05 7.74
N TRP A 418 -12.31 -11.85 7.17
CA TRP A 418 -13.49 -11.31 6.50
C TRP A 418 -13.86 -12.15 5.27
N MET A 419 -12.86 -12.62 4.50
CA MET A 419 -13.09 -13.58 3.42
C MET A 419 -13.63 -14.92 3.94
N ILE A 420 -13.11 -15.44 5.06
CA ILE A 420 -13.64 -16.65 5.71
C ILE A 420 -15.10 -16.46 6.16
N ARG A 421 -15.49 -15.27 6.64
CA ARG A 421 -16.89 -14.95 6.94
C ARG A 421 -17.77 -15.02 5.68
N GLY A 422 -17.30 -14.50 4.54
CA GLY A 422 -17.99 -14.61 3.25
C GLY A 422 -18.10 -16.06 2.76
N TRP A 423 -16.99 -16.80 2.78
CA TRP A 423 -16.89 -18.22 2.45
C TRP A 423 -17.86 -19.08 3.27
N SER A 424 -17.99 -18.78 4.56
CA SER A 424 -18.90 -19.45 5.50
C SER A 424 -20.38 -19.08 5.29
N ALA A 425 -20.70 -18.09 4.46
CA ALA A 425 -22.07 -17.73 4.08
C ALA A 425 -22.51 -18.36 2.75
N LEU A 426 -21.57 -18.87 1.94
CA LEU A 426 -21.87 -19.53 0.67
C LEU A 426 -22.53 -20.90 0.89
N ILE A 427 -23.84 -20.99 0.62
CA ILE A 427 -24.65 -22.20 0.87
C ILE A 427 -24.24 -23.36 -0.05
N SER A 428 -23.95 -23.08 -1.33
CA SER A 428 -23.60 -24.10 -2.34
C SER A 428 -22.24 -23.87 -3.02
N ARG A 429 -21.45 -22.90 -2.53
CA ARG A 429 -20.09 -22.54 -3.00
C ARG A 429 -19.92 -22.59 -4.54
N LYS A 430 -20.90 -22.09 -5.29
CA LYS A 430 -20.86 -22.13 -6.76
C LYS A 430 -19.67 -21.34 -7.27
N ARG A 431 -19.06 -21.78 -8.38
CA ARG A 431 -17.90 -21.13 -9.02
C ARG A 431 -18.09 -19.60 -9.15
N ALA A 432 -19.27 -19.13 -9.56
CA ALA A 432 -19.57 -17.70 -9.68
C ALA A 432 -19.52 -16.93 -8.34
N ASP A 433 -20.12 -17.48 -7.27
CA ASP A 433 -20.13 -16.87 -5.93
C ASP A 433 -18.71 -16.80 -5.35
N CYS A 434 -17.92 -17.85 -5.60
CA CYS A 434 -16.53 -17.93 -5.17
C CYS A 434 -15.62 -16.96 -5.94
N ILE A 435 -15.84 -16.79 -7.26
CA ILE A 435 -15.15 -15.77 -8.07
C ILE A 435 -15.48 -14.36 -7.57
N GLU A 436 -16.74 -14.05 -7.24
CA GLU A 436 -17.11 -12.75 -6.66
C GLU A 436 -16.42 -12.52 -5.29
N LEU A 437 -16.30 -13.55 -4.46
CA LEU A 437 -15.60 -13.46 -3.17
C LEU A 437 -14.08 -13.24 -3.35
N ILE A 438 -13.43 -13.95 -4.28
CA ILE A 438 -12.03 -13.72 -4.67
C ILE A 438 -11.86 -12.28 -5.15
N ARG A 439 -12.72 -11.83 -6.08
CA ARG A 439 -12.69 -10.50 -6.68
C ARG A 439 -12.77 -9.38 -5.64
N GLN A 440 -13.59 -9.55 -4.61
CA GLN A 440 -13.68 -8.62 -3.48
C GLN A 440 -12.41 -8.65 -2.62
N ARG A 441 -11.86 -9.84 -2.32
CA ARG A 441 -10.63 -10.00 -1.52
C ARG A 441 -9.39 -9.42 -2.22
N GLU A 442 -9.27 -9.61 -3.53
CA GLU A 442 -8.19 -9.04 -4.34
C GLU A 442 -8.37 -7.52 -4.54
N SER A 443 -9.61 -7.03 -4.71
CA SER A 443 -9.88 -5.58 -4.76
C SER A 443 -9.41 -4.88 -3.48
N VAL A 444 -9.59 -5.50 -2.30
CA VAL A 444 -9.03 -5.01 -1.03
C VAL A 444 -7.51 -5.13 -0.98
N TYR A 445 -6.92 -6.21 -1.52
CA TYR A 445 -5.48 -6.44 -1.51
C TYR A 445 -4.69 -5.32 -2.23
N THR A 446 -5.23 -4.75 -3.33
CA THR A 446 -4.61 -3.61 -4.05
C THR A 446 -4.27 -2.41 -3.15
N LEU A 447 -5.00 -2.22 -2.05
CA LEU A 447 -4.78 -1.11 -1.13
C LEU A 447 -3.65 -1.38 -0.12
N LEU A 448 -3.28 -2.63 0.12
CA LEU A 448 -2.46 -3.03 1.27
C LEU A 448 -1.05 -2.42 1.25
N ALA A 449 -0.37 -2.48 0.10
CA ALA A 449 1.00 -1.99 -0.06
C ALA A 449 1.14 -0.46 0.06
N GLN A 450 0.07 0.28 -0.23
CA GLN A 450 0.02 1.74 -0.10
C GLN A 450 -0.53 2.24 1.25
N THR A 451 -0.91 1.35 2.17
CA THR A 451 -1.43 1.76 3.50
C THR A 451 -0.43 2.57 4.31
N THR A 452 -0.95 3.57 5.03
CA THR A 452 -0.28 4.37 6.05
C THR A 452 -1.28 4.76 7.15
N PRO A 453 -0.85 5.21 8.35
CA PRO A 453 -1.74 5.86 9.31
C PRO A 453 -2.46 7.09 8.74
N ASN A 454 -1.93 7.66 7.65
CA ASN A 454 -2.45 8.87 7.02
C ASN A 454 -3.59 8.64 6.03
N ASN A 455 -3.62 7.53 5.29
CA ASN A 455 -4.71 7.20 4.35
C ASN A 455 -5.75 6.17 4.86
N LEU A 456 -5.50 5.52 6.00
CA LEU A 456 -6.50 4.70 6.70
C LEU A 456 -7.56 5.54 7.44
N GLN A 457 -8.71 4.91 7.72
CA GLN A 457 -9.83 5.50 8.45
C GLN A 457 -9.40 5.99 9.84
N LYS A 458 -9.74 7.23 10.20
CA LYS A 458 -9.27 7.85 11.46
C LYS A 458 -9.97 7.34 12.72
N ASN A 459 -11.17 6.79 12.58
CA ASN A 459 -11.96 6.33 13.72
C ASN A 459 -11.60 4.89 14.12
N ILE A 460 -10.39 4.73 14.67
CA ILE A 460 -9.79 3.46 15.06
C ILE A 460 -10.70 2.59 15.94
N THR A 461 -11.49 3.20 16.83
CA THR A 461 -12.39 2.46 17.73
C THR A 461 -13.60 1.82 17.02
N LYS A 462 -13.81 2.12 15.74
CA LYS A 462 -14.79 1.47 14.86
C LYS A 462 -14.20 0.39 13.94
N TYR A 463 -12.89 0.11 14.01
CA TYR A 463 -12.26 -0.91 13.17
C TYR A 463 -12.86 -2.29 13.45
N SER A 464 -13.33 -2.94 12.39
CA SER A 464 -13.98 -4.25 12.43
C SER A 464 -13.44 -5.15 11.31
N LEU A 465 -14.00 -6.36 11.18
CA LEU A 465 -13.72 -7.20 10.02
C LEU A 465 -14.11 -6.53 8.69
N ASP A 466 -15.14 -5.68 8.65
CA ASP A 466 -15.53 -4.98 7.41
C ASP A 466 -14.40 -4.04 6.92
N PRO A 467 -13.82 -4.28 5.72
CA PRO A 467 -12.79 -3.43 5.13
C PRO A 467 -13.18 -1.94 5.06
N ASN A 468 -14.47 -1.61 4.88
CA ASN A 468 -14.94 -0.22 4.81
C ASN A 468 -14.73 0.55 6.13
N THR A 469 -14.62 -0.16 7.27
CA THR A 469 -14.30 0.46 8.57
C THR A 469 -12.82 0.79 8.75
N ARG A 470 -11.96 0.33 7.83
CA ARG A 470 -10.49 0.41 7.92
C ARG A 470 -9.89 1.21 6.75
N TYR A 471 -10.31 0.93 5.52
CA TYR A 471 -9.85 1.60 4.31
C TYR A 471 -10.76 2.79 3.94
N CYS A 472 -10.18 3.88 3.45
CA CYS A 472 -10.94 5.03 2.93
C CYS A 472 -11.35 4.78 1.47
N ASN A 473 -12.56 5.20 1.09
CA ASN A 473 -13.07 5.18 -0.29
C ASN A 473 -12.92 3.83 -1.01
N LEU A 474 -13.06 2.72 -0.29
CA LEU A 474 -12.88 1.37 -0.84
C LEU A 474 -13.93 1.06 -1.93
N ASN A 475 -13.46 0.93 -3.17
CA ASN A 475 -14.21 0.22 -4.19
C ASN A 475 -13.97 -1.29 -4.03
N ILE A 476 -14.84 -1.99 -3.29
CA ILE A 476 -14.77 -3.44 -3.11
C ILE A 476 -15.02 -4.23 -4.41
N LYS A 477 -15.37 -3.54 -5.50
CA LYS A 477 -15.58 -4.09 -6.84
C LYS A 477 -14.55 -3.59 -7.86
N ALA A 478 -13.39 -3.07 -7.44
CA ALA A 478 -12.39 -2.45 -8.31
C ALA A 478 -11.84 -3.36 -9.42
N ILE A 479 -11.65 -4.65 -9.16
CA ILE A 479 -11.14 -5.61 -10.16
C ILE A 479 -12.31 -6.27 -10.91
N PRO A 480 -12.29 -6.41 -12.25
CA PRO A 480 -13.30 -7.16 -13.01
C PRO A 480 -13.30 -8.67 -12.68
N ALA A 481 -14.45 -9.34 -12.83
CA ALA A 481 -14.58 -10.76 -12.47
C ALA A 481 -13.81 -11.70 -13.40
N THR A 482 -13.68 -11.32 -14.67
CA THR A 482 -12.90 -12.02 -15.69
C THR A 482 -11.42 -12.12 -15.30
N VAL A 483 -10.84 -11.02 -14.80
CA VAL A 483 -9.42 -10.92 -14.44
C VAL A 483 -9.03 -11.86 -13.29
N VAL A 484 -9.97 -12.26 -12.42
CA VAL A 484 -9.71 -13.18 -11.30
C VAL A 484 -10.25 -14.60 -11.54
N GLN A 485 -10.76 -14.90 -12.74
CA GLN A 485 -11.43 -16.18 -13.00
C GLN A 485 -10.49 -17.40 -12.94
N PHE A 486 -9.19 -17.21 -13.22
CA PHE A 486 -8.15 -18.26 -13.11
C PHE A 486 -7.76 -18.60 -11.66
N LEU A 487 -8.12 -17.74 -10.70
CA LEU A 487 -7.95 -18.01 -9.27
C LEU A 487 -9.01 -18.98 -8.71
N TYR A 488 -9.93 -19.46 -9.56
CA TYR A 488 -10.76 -20.64 -9.28
C TYR A 488 -10.33 -21.78 -10.20
N ASP A 489 -9.65 -22.77 -9.63
CA ASP A 489 -9.20 -23.99 -10.31
C ASP A 489 -10.14 -25.15 -9.93
N ASP A 490 -10.88 -25.71 -10.89
CA ASP A 490 -11.78 -26.86 -10.68
C ASP A 490 -11.20 -28.21 -11.12
N GLY A 491 -9.93 -28.24 -11.53
CA GLY A 491 -9.23 -29.43 -12.00
C GLY A 491 -9.72 -29.94 -13.35
N SER A 492 -10.61 -29.21 -14.03
CA SER A 492 -11.15 -29.65 -15.33
C SER A 492 -10.22 -29.36 -16.52
N ASP A 493 -9.01 -28.84 -16.24
CA ASP A 493 -7.86 -28.75 -17.15
C ASP A 493 -6.80 -29.84 -16.88
N SER A 494 -6.88 -30.56 -15.75
CA SER A 494 -5.90 -31.59 -15.36
C SER A 494 -6.40 -33.01 -15.64
N THR A 495 -6.41 -33.41 -16.91
CA THR A 495 -6.59 -34.81 -17.33
C THR A 495 -5.32 -35.35 -17.99
N ASP A 496 -4.49 -36.04 -17.21
CA ASP A 496 -3.32 -36.77 -17.72
C ASP A 496 -3.75 -37.97 -18.59
N ASN A 497 -3.90 -37.74 -19.89
CA ASN A 497 -3.63 -38.74 -20.91
C ASN A 497 -3.37 -38.06 -22.26
N PRO A 498 -2.20 -38.24 -22.93
CA PRO A 498 -1.83 -37.47 -24.13
C PRO A 498 -2.71 -37.67 -25.38
N SER A 499 -3.69 -38.57 -25.34
CA SER A 499 -4.21 -39.26 -26.54
C SER A 499 -5.74 -39.45 -26.60
N LYS A 500 -6.52 -38.42 -26.20
CA LYS A 500 -7.89 -38.17 -26.73
C LYS A 500 -8.40 -36.77 -26.34
N LYS A 501 -8.50 -35.87 -27.31
CA LYS A 501 -8.94 -34.46 -27.12
C LYS A 501 -10.46 -34.27 -27.33
N MET A 502 -11.01 -33.30 -26.61
CA MET A 502 -12.34 -32.67 -26.69
C MET A 502 -13.62 -33.52 -26.74
N SER A 503 -14.45 -33.31 -25.70
CA SER A 503 -15.84 -32.84 -25.89
C SER A 503 -16.30 -31.93 -24.75
N LYS A 504 -15.80 -30.68 -24.71
CA LYS A 504 -16.45 -29.54 -24.04
C LYS A 504 -16.89 -28.55 -25.12
N SER A 505 -18.08 -27.97 -25.01
CA SER A 505 -18.56 -26.96 -25.95
C SER A 505 -17.73 -25.66 -25.82
N PRO A 506 -17.22 -25.07 -26.93
CA PRO A 506 -16.09 -24.14 -26.81
C PRO A 506 -16.51 -22.66 -26.77
N SER A 507 -15.57 -21.79 -26.37
CA SER A 507 -15.66 -20.35 -26.63
C SER A 507 -15.61 -20.09 -28.13
N MET A 508 -16.65 -19.46 -28.68
CA MET A 508 -16.62 -18.96 -30.06
C MET A 508 -15.82 -17.65 -30.11
N ILE A 509 -14.89 -17.55 -31.05
CA ILE A 509 -14.26 -16.31 -31.50
C ILE A 509 -14.61 -16.20 -32.98
N ALA A 510 -15.14 -15.06 -33.45
CA ALA A 510 -15.65 -14.89 -34.81
C ALA A 510 -16.74 -15.92 -35.26
N GLY A 511 -17.39 -16.61 -34.31
CA GLY A 511 -18.35 -17.68 -34.60
C GLY A 511 -17.75 -19.05 -34.90
N ILE A 512 -16.42 -19.18 -34.85
CA ILE A 512 -15.69 -20.45 -34.94
C ILE A 512 -15.10 -20.83 -33.57
N THR A 513 -14.95 -22.13 -33.29
CA THR A 513 -14.34 -22.59 -32.04
C THR A 513 -12.82 -22.69 -32.16
N THR A 514 -12.10 -22.60 -31.03
CA THR A 514 -10.62 -22.72 -31.00
C THR A 514 -10.10 -24.02 -31.63
N HIS A 515 -10.88 -25.11 -31.58
CA HIS A 515 -10.50 -26.38 -32.23
C HIS A 515 -10.69 -26.34 -33.75
N GLU A 516 -11.83 -25.84 -34.22
CA GLU A 516 -12.09 -25.71 -35.66
C GLU A 516 -11.12 -24.72 -36.30
N LEU A 517 -10.79 -23.63 -35.60
CA LEU A 517 -9.79 -22.66 -36.06
C LEU A 517 -8.40 -23.30 -36.17
N LEU A 518 -7.95 -24.07 -35.16
CA LEU A 518 -6.71 -24.85 -35.23
C LEU A 518 -6.73 -25.88 -36.38
N GLY A 519 -7.85 -26.59 -36.56
CA GLY A 519 -8.02 -27.56 -37.65
C GLY A 519 -7.97 -26.91 -39.04
N TRP A 520 -8.60 -25.74 -39.20
CA TRP A 520 -8.52 -24.94 -40.42
C TRP A 520 -7.09 -24.48 -40.71
N CYS A 521 -6.37 -23.96 -39.71
CA CYS A 521 -4.96 -23.58 -39.86
C CYS A 521 -4.10 -24.76 -40.31
N SER A 522 -4.22 -25.90 -39.61
CA SER A 522 -3.49 -27.12 -39.93
C SER A 522 -3.81 -27.65 -41.34
N ASN A 523 -5.06 -27.55 -41.80
CA ASN A 523 -5.43 -27.90 -43.18
C ASN A 523 -4.80 -26.93 -44.19
N CYS A 524 -4.84 -25.63 -43.94
CA CYS A 524 -4.26 -24.62 -44.81
C CYS A 524 -2.75 -24.80 -44.96
N THR A 525 -2.04 -25.08 -43.86
CA THR A 525 -0.58 -25.24 -43.87
C THR A 525 -0.10 -26.65 -44.24
N SER A 526 -0.99 -27.64 -44.36
CA SER A 526 -0.64 -29.06 -44.58
C SER A 526 0.20 -29.36 -45.83
N VAL A 527 0.21 -28.46 -46.80
CA VAL A 527 0.98 -28.59 -48.06
C VAL A 527 2.42 -28.07 -47.95
N TYR A 528 2.75 -27.27 -46.92
CA TYR A 528 4.08 -26.68 -46.76
C TYR A 528 4.98 -27.61 -45.94
N LYS A 529 6.17 -27.89 -46.46
CA LYS A 529 7.17 -28.68 -45.74
C LYS A 529 7.61 -27.94 -44.48
N ASN A 530 7.84 -28.69 -43.41
CA ASN A 530 8.34 -28.21 -42.10
C ASN A 530 7.39 -27.32 -41.26
N ILE A 531 6.18 -26.99 -41.70
CA ILE A 531 5.17 -26.31 -40.85
C ILE A 531 4.23 -27.33 -40.20
N ASN A 532 4.05 -27.24 -38.88
CA ASN A 532 3.16 -28.12 -38.12
C ASN A 532 2.45 -27.35 -36.99
N ILE A 533 1.22 -26.90 -37.24
CA ILE A 533 0.45 -26.11 -36.28
C ILE A 533 -0.25 -27.01 -35.26
N VAL A 534 0.31 -27.08 -34.05
CA VAL A 534 -0.19 -27.93 -32.94
C VAL A 534 -0.81 -27.14 -31.79
N ASN A 535 -0.62 -25.82 -31.76
CA ASN A 535 -1.12 -24.91 -30.72
C ASN A 535 -1.31 -23.47 -31.26
N MET A 536 -1.86 -22.59 -30.42
CA MET A 536 -1.99 -21.14 -30.69
C MET A 536 -0.91 -20.32 -29.96
N THR A 537 0.29 -20.89 -29.79
CA THR A 537 1.45 -20.21 -29.17
C THR A 537 2.73 -20.50 -29.96
N THR A 538 3.52 -21.50 -29.56
CA THR A 538 4.85 -21.79 -30.11
C THR A 538 4.85 -22.29 -31.56
N SER A 539 3.68 -22.62 -32.13
CA SER A 539 3.52 -22.96 -33.56
C SER A 539 3.58 -21.76 -34.51
N TRP A 540 3.63 -20.53 -33.97
CA TRP A 540 3.56 -19.27 -34.72
C TRP A 540 4.79 -18.38 -34.51
N LYS A 541 5.79 -18.90 -33.78
CA LYS A 541 6.94 -18.14 -33.24
C LYS A 541 7.94 -17.62 -34.29
N ASP A 542 7.91 -18.19 -35.48
CA ASP A 542 8.89 -18.01 -36.57
C ASP A 542 8.30 -17.25 -37.76
N GLY A 543 7.05 -16.78 -37.65
CA GLY A 543 6.30 -16.08 -38.69
C GLY A 543 5.79 -16.99 -39.83
N MET A 544 6.51 -18.08 -40.14
CA MET A 544 6.25 -18.99 -41.25
C MET A 544 4.79 -19.49 -41.31
N ALA A 545 4.20 -19.81 -40.15
CA ALA A 545 2.80 -20.24 -40.06
C ALA A 545 1.77 -19.18 -40.51
N PHE A 546 2.04 -17.88 -40.30
CA PHE A 546 1.18 -16.81 -40.79
C PHE A 546 1.38 -16.61 -42.30
N CYS A 547 2.63 -16.53 -42.77
CA CYS A 547 2.97 -16.39 -44.19
C CYS A 547 2.36 -17.53 -45.03
N ALA A 548 2.43 -18.77 -44.54
CA ALA A 548 1.88 -19.93 -45.23
C ALA A 548 0.34 -19.87 -45.39
N ILE A 549 -0.40 -19.38 -44.39
CA ILE A 549 -1.85 -19.22 -44.49
C ILE A 549 -2.21 -18.14 -45.51
N ILE A 550 -1.50 -17.01 -45.51
CA ILE A 550 -1.74 -15.92 -46.48
C ILE A 550 -1.42 -16.39 -47.91
N HIS A 551 -0.22 -16.96 -48.12
CA HIS A 551 0.22 -17.51 -49.41
C HIS A 551 -0.72 -18.60 -49.96
N ARG A 552 -1.39 -19.39 -49.09
CA ARG A 552 -2.30 -20.47 -49.49
C ARG A 552 -3.58 -19.99 -50.20
N PHE A 553 -4.04 -18.78 -49.92
CA PHE A 553 -5.19 -18.16 -50.60
C PHE A 553 -4.75 -17.07 -51.60
N ARG A 554 -3.66 -16.36 -51.28
CA ARG A 554 -3.13 -15.21 -52.01
C ARG A 554 -1.63 -15.36 -52.27
N PRO A 555 -1.23 -16.28 -53.16
CA PRO A 555 0.19 -16.49 -53.47
C PRO A 555 0.81 -15.30 -54.22
N ASP A 556 -0.01 -14.40 -54.74
CA ASP A 556 0.37 -13.13 -55.35
C ASP A 556 0.94 -12.10 -54.33
N LEU A 557 0.84 -12.34 -53.03
CA LEU A 557 1.23 -11.39 -51.98
C LEU A 557 2.48 -11.76 -51.18
N ILE A 558 2.95 -13.01 -51.24
CA ILE A 558 4.12 -13.50 -50.48
C ILE A 558 4.89 -14.50 -51.35
N ASP A 559 6.15 -14.21 -51.66
CA ASP A 559 7.08 -15.20 -52.23
C ASP A 559 7.52 -16.18 -51.14
N PHE A 560 6.75 -17.24 -50.93
CA PHE A 560 6.93 -18.12 -49.78
C PHE A 560 8.19 -18.99 -49.88
N ASP A 561 8.61 -19.37 -51.08
CA ASP A 561 9.80 -20.20 -51.27
C ASP A 561 11.12 -19.43 -51.02
N SER A 562 11.04 -18.09 -50.93
CA SER A 562 12.15 -17.23 -50.49
C SER A 562 12.35 -17.17 -48.96
N LEU A 563 11.38 -17.63 -48.16
CA LEU A 563 11.36 -17.40 -46.71
C LEU A 563 12.17 -18.44 -45.91
N SER A 564 12.90 -17.97 -44.89
CA SER A 564 13.66 -18.81 -43.96
C SER A 564 13.05 -18.81 -42.56
N PRO A 565 12.88 -19.97 -41.89
CA PRO A 565 12.45 -20.02 -40.48
C PRO A 565 13.38 -19.29 -39.50
N ASP A 566 14.63 -19.03 -39.86
CA ASP A 566 15.58 -18.27 -39.03
C ASP A 566 15.35 -16.74 -39.13
N SER A 567 14.71 -16.26 -40.21
CA SER A 567 14.34 -14.86 -40.47
C SER A 567 13.07 -14.43 -39.72
N VAL A 568 12.99 -14.77 -38.43
CA VAL A 568 11.77 -14.66 -37.60
C VAL A 568 11.11 -13.27 -37.65
N GLU A 569 11.90 -12.20 -37.48
CA GLU A 569 11.41 -10.82 -37.45
C GLU A 569 10.91 -10.36 -38.83
N GLU A 570 11.61 -10.76 -39.90
CA GLU A 570 11.25 -10.44 -41.29
C GLU A 570 9.94 -11.14 -41.68
N ASN A 571 9.80 -12.43 -41.34
CA ASN A 571 8.58 -13.22 -41.59
C ASN A 571 7.36 -12.64 -40.84
N LEU A 572 7.52 -12.30 -39.56
CA LEU A 572 6.43 -11.75 -38.74
C LEU A 572 5.98 -10.37 -39.24
N ASN A 573 6.93 -9.49 -39.59
CA ASN A 573 6.63 -8.18 -40.15
C ASN A 573 5.95 -8.29 -41.53
N LEU A 574 6.45 -9.16 -42.42
CA LEU A 574 5.84 -9.43 -43.73
C LEU A 574 4.40 -9.96 -43.62
N ALA A 575 4.16 -10.90 -42.71
CA ALA A 575 2.82 -11.43 -42.48
C ALA A 575 1.83 -10.35 -41.99
N ILE A 576 2.30 -9.41 -41.16
CA ILE A 576 1.47 -8.30 -40.64
C ILE A 576 1.24 -7.22 -41.69
N SER A 577 2.27 -6.76 -42.41
CA SER A 577 2.12 -5.68 -43.41
C SER A 577 1.19 -6.12 -44.55
N VAL A 578 1.39 -7.33 -45.10
CA VAL A 578 0.49 -7.90 -46.10
C VAL A 578 -0.94 -8.06 -45.57
N SER A 579 -1.10 -8.41 -44.29
CA SER A 579 -2.44 -8.53 -43.67
C SER A 579 -3.15 -7.18 -43.52
N ASP A 580 -2.46 -6.12 -43.09
CA ASP A 580 -3.10 -4.80 -42.91
C ASP A 580 -3.30 -4.08 -44.25
N GLU A 581 -2.29 -4.07 -45.13
CA GLU A 581 -2.35 -3.36 -46.42
C GLU A 581 -3.27 -4.03 -47.46
N HIS A 582 -3.26 -5.37 -47.54
CA HIS A 582 -3.98 -6.10 -48.60
C HIS A 582 -5.21 -6.86 -48.12
N LEU A 583 -5.33 -7.17 -46.82
CA LEU A 583 -6.49 -7.85 -46.23
C LEU A 583 -7.30 -6.97 -45.24
N ALA A 584 -6.84 -5.74 -44.95
CA ALA A 584 -7.41 -4.84 -43.94
C ALA A 584 -7.47 -5.43 -42.51
N ILE A 585 -6.56 -6.36 -42.20
CA ILE A 585 -6.43 -7.06 -40.92
C ILE A 585 -5.35 -6.35 -40.07
N ALA A 586 -5.76 -5.30 -39.37
CA ALA A 586 -4.89 -4.62 -38.41
C ALA A 586 -4.33 -5.59 -37.35
N PRO A 587 -3.03 -5.51 -37.01
CA PRO A 587 -2.39 -6.44 -36.07
C PRO A 587 -3.02 -6.43 -34.68
N THR A 588 -2.95 -7.59 -34.00
CA THR A 588 -3.45 -7.78 -32.62
C THR A 588 -2.35 -8.16 -31.62
N PHE A 589 -1.11 -8.29 -32.09
CA PHE A 589 0.11 -8.49 -31.30
C PHE A 589 1.26 -7.71 -31.97
N ASN A 590 2.30 -7.37 -31.21
CA ASN A 590 3.54 -6.82 -31.77
C ASN A 590 4.52 -7.98 -32.06
N PRO A 591 5.18 -8.05 -33.24
CA PRO A 591 6.25 -9.02 -33.51
C PRO A 591 7.28 -9.15 -32.40
N ASN A 592 7.69 -8.03 -31.80
CA ASN A 592 8.77 -8.02 -30.81
C ASN A 592 8.31 -8.59 -29.46
N GLU A 593 7.02 -8.50 -29.10
CA GLU A 593 6.45 -9.23 -27.95
C GLU A 593 6.49 -10.75 -28.19
N LEU A 594 6.33 -11.17 -29.45
CA LEU A 594 6.32 -12.58 -29.85
C LEU A 594 7.74 -13.17 -29.86
N ILE A 595 8.75 -12.34 -30.13
CA ILE A 595 10.18 -12.69 -30.15
C ILE A 595 10.81 -12.65 -28.75
N GLU A 596 10.73 -11.52 -28.01
CA GLU A 596 11.56 -11.30 -26.81
C GLU A 596 11.00 -11.93 -25.53
N LEU A 597 9.68 -12.07 -25.39
CA LEU A 597 9.03 -12.46 -24.13
C LEU A 597 8.72 -13.97 -24.01
N GLY A 598 9.19 -14.79 -24.95
CA GLY A 598 8.92 -16.24 -24.98
C GLY A 598 7.60 -16.62 -25.66
N GLY A 599 7.00 -15.70 -26.41
CA GLY A 599 5.75 -15.87 -27.16
C GLY A 599 4.64 -14.92 -26.69
N ALA A 600 3.92 -14.35 -27.65
CA ALA A 600 2.80 -13.45 -27.39
C ALA A 600 1.59 -14.16 -26.76
N ASP A 601 0.64 -13.38 -26.21
CA ASP A 601 -0.61 -13.91 -25.67
C ASP A 601 -1.34 -14.79 -26.71
N PRO A 602 -1.63 -16.07 -26.40
CA PRO A 602 -2.42 -16.91 -27.30
C PRO A 602 -3.77 -16.30 -27.69
N LEU A 603 -4.38 -15.44 -26.87
CA LEU A 603 -5.61 -14.74 -27.23
C LEU A 603 -5.37 -13.72 -28.35
N SER A 604 -4.24 -13.01 -28.34
CA SER A 604 -3.87 -12.08 -29.40
C SER A 604 -3.54 -12.79 -30.72
N ILE A 605 -2.87 -13.95 -30.66
CA ILE A 605 -2.63 -14.82 -31.82
C ILE A 605 -3.96 -15.36 -32.36
N MET A 606 -4.83 -15.93 -31.50
CA MET A 606 -6.15 -16.41 -31.89
C MET A 606 -7.02 -15.29 -32.51
N CYS A 607 -6.95 -14.07 -32.01
CA CYS A 607 -7.66 -12.92 -32.59
C CYS A 607 -7.14 -12.53 -33.98
N PHE A 608 -5.84 -12.66 -34.27
CA PHE A 608 -5.29 -12.41 -35.61
C PHE A 608 -5.74 -13.50 -36.59
N VAL A 609 -5.56 -14.75 -36.18
CA VAL A 609 -5.88 -15.93 -36.99
C VAL A 609 -7.39 -16.08 -37.24
N ALA A 610 -8.24 -15.67 -36.29
CA ALA A 610 -9.68 -15.61 -36.48
C ALA A 610 -10.11 -14.54 -37.51
N LYS A 611 -9.39 -13.42 -37.63
CA LYS A 611 -9.64 -12.43 -38.70
C LYS A 611 -9.23 -12.98 -40.07
N LEU A 612 -8.08 -13.66 -40.16
CA LEU A 612 -7.64 -14.34 -41.39
C LEU A 612 -8.66 -15.41 -41.83
N TYR A 613 -9.18 -16.19 -40.88
CA TYR A 613 -10.30 -17.10 -41.14
C TYR A 613 -11.56 -16.36 -41.60
N ASP A 614 -11.94 -15.25 -40.96
CA ASP A 614 -13.12 -14.48 -41.32
C ASP A 614 -13.09 -13.93 -42.76
N VAL A 615 -11.91 -13.59 -43.28
CA VAL A 615 -11.69 -13.23 -44.68
C VAL A 615 -11.75 -14.48 -45.58
N PHE A 616 -10.91 -15.49 -45.31
CA PHE A 616 -10.67 -16.59 -46.24
C PHE A 616 -11.68 -17.75 -46.18
N LYS A 617 -12.56 -17.84 -45.18
CA LYS A 617 -13.51 -18.97 -45.00
C LYS A 617 -14.48 -19.22 -46.16
N ASN A 618 -14.70 -18.23 -47.03
CA ASN A 618 -15.55 -18.34 -48.22
C ASN A 618 -14.75 -18.48 -49.53
N GLU A 619 -13.42 -18.36 -49.46
CA GLU A 619 -12.51 -18.49 -50.60
C GLU A 619 -11.99 -19.93 -50.73
N LYS A 620 -11.56 -20.32 -51.93
CA LYS A 620 -10.94 -21.62 -52.15
C LYS A 620 -9.42 -21.49 -52.08
N PRO A 621 -8.70 -22.32 -51.29
CA PRO A 621 -7.25 -22.41 -51.37
C PRO A 621 -6.80 -22.66 -52.81
N GLN A 622 -5.75 -21.95 -53.27
CA GLN A 622 -5.22 -22.18 -54.61
C GLN A 622 -4.38 -23.46 -54.63
N GLU A 623 -4.57 -24.31 -55.64
CA GLU A 623 -3.74 -25.51 -55.84
C GLU A 623 -2.35 -25.09 -56.31
N LEU A 624 -1.36 -25.25 -55.44
CA LEU A 624 0.05 -24.98 -55.76
C LEU A 624 0.52 -26.01 -56.78
N ALA A 625 0.73 -25.56 -58.02
CA ALA A 625 1.19 -26.41 -59.10
C ALA A 625 2.65 -26.83 -58.84
N THR A 626 2.86 -28.12 -58.59
CA THR A 626 4.21 -28.71 -58.65
C THR A 626 4.69 -28.68 -60.10
N MET A 627 5.74 -27.90 -60.37
CA MET A 627 6.40 -27.84 -61.67
C MET A 627 7.86 -28.27 -61.53
N GLU A 628 8.25 -29.22 -62.38
CA GLU A 628 9.64 -29.61 -62.62
C GLU A 628 10.30 -28.60 -63.60
N ASP A 629 11.55 -28.85 -63.98
CA ASP A 629 12.38 -27.95 -64.79
C ASP A 629 11.71 -27.45 -66.11
N ASP A 630 11.92 -26.17 -66.48
CA ASP A 630 12.92 -25.82 -67.52
C ASP A 630 13.11 -24.27 -67.63
N ALA A 631 14.16 -23.82 -68.33
CA ALA A 631 14.58 -22.42 -68.41
C ALA A 631 14.39 -21.76 -69.80
N LYS A 632 14.04 -20.46 -69.83
CA LYS A 632 14.49 -19.46 -70.84
C LYS A 632 14.08 -18.00 -70.53
N ALA A 633 15.00 -17.08 -70.81
CA ALA A 633 14.79 -15.62 -71.00
C ALA A 633 14.47 -15.33 -72.51
N PRO A 634 14.26 -14.08 -73.03
CA PRO A 634 14.57 -12.76 -72.43
C PRO A 634 13.66 -11.52 -72.73
N VAL A 635 13.73 -10.53 -71.83
CA VAL A 635 13.89 -9.05 -72.02
C VAL A 635 13.29 -8.35 -73.27
N ASN A 636 12.37 -7.38 -73.06
CA ASN A 636 12.56 -5.94 -73.43
C ASN A 636 11.40 -4.94 -73.10
N ARG A 637 11.81 -3.71 -72.72
CA ARG A 637 11.20 -2.37 -72.98
C ARG A 637 9.91 -1.87 -72.29
N SER A 638 9.99 -0.57 -71.95
CA SER A 638 9.00 0.42 -71.50
C SER A 638 8.33 1.13 -72.74
N PRO A 639 7.53 2.25 -72.68
CA PRO A 639 7.30 3.22 -71.58
C PRO A 639 5.91 3.97 -71.47
N MET A 640 5.81 4.86 -70.46
CA MET A 640 5.07 6.17 -70.42
C MET A 640 3.54 6.31 -70.65
N GLY A 641 2.89 7.14 -69.81
CA GLY A 641 1.64 7.88 -70.14
C GLY A 641 0.79 8.32 -68.92
N LYS A 642 1.08 9.44 -68.22
CA LYS A 642 0.68 10.86 -68.48
C LYS A 642 -0.83 11.24 -68.41
N LEU A 643 -1.26 11.60 -67.18
CA LEU A 643 -1.69 12.98 -66.78
C LEU A 643 -3.09 13.60 -67.16
N ARG A 644 -3.77 14.18 -66.14
CA ARG A 644 -4.69 15.37 -66.09
C ARG A 644 -6.23 15.23 -66.06
N LEU A 645 -6.83 15.89 -65.04
CA LEU A 645 -7.84 16.97 -65.11
C LEU A 645 -7.79 17.71 -63.73
N PHE A 646 -7.52 19.02 -63.58
CA PHE A 646 -8.39 20.23 -63.77
C PHE A 646 -9.70 20.19 -62.94
N ARG A 647 -10.21 21.25 -62.27
CA ARG A 647 -9.97 22.73 -62.10
C ARG A 647 -10.68 23.17 -60.77
N LYS A 648 -10.71 24.38 -60.18
CA LYS A 648 -10.32 25.82 -60.36
C LYS A 648 -10.15 26.38 -58.87
N ILE A 649 -9.44 27.45 -58.45
CA ILE A 649 -9.44 28.91 -58.73
C ILE A 649 -10.80 29.59 -58.37
N SER A 650 -10.96 30.64 -57.54
CA SER A 650 -10.08 31.65 -56.86
C SER A 650 -10.68 32.06 -55.48
N SER A 651 -10.38 33.13 -54.73
CA SER A 651 -9.60 34.39 -54.95
C SER A 651 -9.37 35.19 -53.64
N ILE A 652 -8.19 35.84 -53.53
CA ILE A 652 -7.95 37.24 -53.06
C ILE A 652 -8.31 37.66 -51.61
N LEU A 653 -7.58 38.52 -50.88
CA LEU A 653 -6.14 38.86 -50.78
C LEU A 653 -6.00 39.95 -49.68
N SER A 654 -4.89 39.98 -48.93
CA SER A 654 -4.40 41.15 -48.13
C SER A 654 -5.25 41.59 -46.91
N ARG A 655 -4.79 42.44 -45.97
CA ARG A 655 -3.57 43.30 -45.87
C ARG A 655 -3.26 43.66 -44.39
N ASN A 656 -1.96 43.89 -44.08
CA ASN A 656 -1.45 44.91 -43.14
C ASN A 656 -1.80 44.87 -41.62
N LYS A 657 -1.07 45.53 -40.69
CA LYS A 657 0.39 45.86 -40.57
C LYS A 657 0.67 46.45 -39.16
N SER A 658 1.86 46.19 -38.61
CA SER A 658 2.66 46.99 -37.64
C SER A 658 2.07 48.16 -36.81
N GLN A 659 2.34 48.18 -35.49
CA GLN A 659 3.04 49.24 -34.68
C GLN A 659 3.04 48.81 -33.18
N LEU A 660 4.07 48.97 -32.32
CA LEU A 660 4.79 50.16 -31.79
C LEU A 660 3.89 51.05 -30.89
N ALA A 661 4.27 51.55 -29.69
CA ALA A 661 5.51 51.39 -28.91
C ALA A 661 5.35 51.75 -27.40
N SER A 662 6.48 51.68 -26.67
CA SER A 662 6.81 51.98 -25.25
C SER A 662 6.33 53.28 -24.55
N GLN A 663 6.17 53.22 -23.22
CA GLN A 663 6.58 54.17 -22.14
C GLN A 663 6.21 53.53 -20.77
N LYS A 664 6.93 53.57 -19.63
CA LYS A 664 7.80 54.55 -18.90
C LYS A 664 7.05 55.70 -18.20
N ASP A 665 7.25 56.02 -16.92
CA ASP A 665 7.90 55.32 -15.77
C ASP A 665 6.83 55.16 -14.62
N SER A 666 6.93 55.37 -13.29
CA SER A 666 7.93 55.85 -12.30
C SER A 666 7.55 55.38 -10.85
N ASN A 667 8.01 56.05 -9.76
CA ASN A 667 7.92 55.59 -8.34
C ASN A 667 6.96 56.39 -7.43
N GLN A 668 6.48 55.79 -6.33
CA GLN A 668 6.54 56.35 -4.95
C GLN A 668 6.21 55.32 -3.84
N GLU A 669 6.64 55.60 -2.60
CA GLU A 669 6.51 54.78 -1.36
C GLU A 669 5.18 55.14 -0.61
N GLU A 670 4.74 54.60 0.54
CA GLU A 670 5.38 53.89 1.68
C GLU A 670 4.36 52.89 2.36
N PRO A 671 4.30 52.54 3.68
CA PRO A 671 4.13 51.13 4.09
C PRO A 671 2.82 50.77 4.83
N GLN A 672 2.38 49.49 4.75
CA GLN A 672 1.23 48.99 5.55
C GLN A 672 1.52 47.74 6.40
N LYS A 673 1.57 47.99 7.72
CA LYS A 673 1.20 47.18 8.88
C LYS A 673 1.02 45.65 8.70
N SER A 674 1.84 44.91 9.44
CA SER A 674 1.82 43.46 9.54
C SER A 674 0.49 42.87 10.04
N THR A 675 -0.01 41.84 9.35
CA THR A 675 -1.05 40.93 9.84
C THR A 675 -0.56 39.48 9.79
N LYS A 676 -1.08 38.64 10.69
CA LYS A 676 -0.42 37.38 11.09
C LYS A 676 -0.54 36.29 10.02
N LYS A 677 0.55 36.01 9.28
CA LYS A 677 0.70 34.81 8.43
C LYS A 677 0.34 33.56 9.25
N LYS A 678 -0.55 32.70 8.73
CA LYS A 678 -0.78 31.34 9.27
C LYS A 678 0.35 30.42 8.78
N SER A 679 0.71 29.39 9.55
CA SER A 679 1.95 28.62 9.33
C SER A 679 2.03 27.95 7.95
N HIS A 680 3.04 28.36 7.17
CA HIS A 680 3.23 27.95 5.77
C HIS A 680 3.41 26.42 5.61
N PHE A 681 4.01 25.78 6.62
CA PHE A 681 4.16 24.33 6.78
C PHE A 681 2.88 23.52 6.49
N GLN A 682 1.68 24.02 6.84
CA GLN A 682 0.43 23.31 6.54
C GLN A 682 0.03 23.30 5.05
N ASN A 683 0.62 24.19 4.24
CA ASN A 683 0.46 24.18 2.79
C ASN A 683 1.51 23.28 2.12
N LEU A 684 2.73 23.22 2.65
CA LEU A 684 3.78 22.29 2.20
C LEU A 684 3.36 20.82 2.36
N ILE A 685 2.77 20.47 3.51
CA ILE A 685 2.19 19.13 3.73
C ILE A 685 1.12 18.81 2.68
N LYS A 686 0.31 19.80 2.26
CA LYS A 686 -0.72 19.59 1.22
C LYS A 686 -0.11 19.41 -0.16
N SER A 687 0.91 20.19 -0.56
CA SER A 687 1.47 20.08 -1.92
C SER A 687 2.12 18.71 -2.17
N VAL A 688 2.85 18.17 -1.17
CA VAL A 688 3.45 16.82 -1.25
C VAL A 688 2.40 15.72 -1.34
N ILE A 689 1.26 15.88 -0.66
CA ILE A 689 0.13 14.92 -0.69
C ILE A 689 -0.69 15.03 -1.98
N VAL A 690 -0.89 16.24 -2.52
CA VAL A 690 -1.76 16.50 -3.69
C VAL A 690 -1.08 16.14 -5.02
N LYS A 691 0.25 16.20 -5.13
CA LYS A 691 0.99 15.88 -6.38
C LYS A 691 0.95 14.40 -6.83
N ASN A 692 0.20 13.52 -6.16
CA ASN A 692 -0.01 12.13 -6.60
C ASN A 692 -0.83 11.98 -7.92
N SER A 693 -1.32 13.08 -8.50
CA SER A 693 -2.16 13.09 -9.72
C SER A 693 -1.42 13.15 -11.06
N VAL A 694 -0.12 13.48 -11.07
CA VAL A 694 0.65 13.70 -12.31
C VAL A 694 1.34 12.42 -12.79
N ALA A 695 1.93 11.65 -11.88
CA ALA A 695 2.72 10.44 -12.21
C ALA A 695 1.89 9.18 -12.58
N THR A 696 0.58 9.30 -12.80
CA THR A 696 -0.33 8.15 -13.08
C THR A 696 -1.37 8.44 -14.17
N LYS A 697 -1.12 9.43 -15.05
CA LYS A 697 -2.06 9.82 -16.13
C LYS A 697 -1.41 10.09 -17.49
N PHE A 698 -0.55 9.17 -17.96
CA PHE A 698 -0.25 9.06 -19.39
C PHE A 698 -0.65 7.68 -19.94
N ARG A 699 -1.34 7.76 -21.07
CA ARG A 699 -2.16 6.80 -21.84
C ARG A 699 -1.89 5.29 -21.71
N GLN A 700 -2.99 4.53 -21.56
CA GLN A 700 -3.26 3.41 -22.48
C GLN A 700 -3.98 3.93 -23.74
N PRO A 701 -3.85 3.28 -24.90
CA PRO A 701 -4.55 3.68 -26.12
C PRO A 701 -6.03 3.29 -26.08
N VAL A 702 -6.93 4.26 -26.29
CA VAL A 702 -8.35 4.01 -26.59
C VAL A 702 -8.75 4.86 -27.79
N ASN A 703 -9.23 4.20 -28.84
CA ASN A 703 -9.61 4.83 -30.10
C ASN A 703 -10.97 5.55 -29.97
N THR A 704 -10.96 6.89 -29.90
CA THR A 704 -12.18 7.70 -29.72
C THR A 704 -12.56 8.47 -30.98
N ARG A 705 -13.47 7.91 -31.79
CA ARG A 705 -14.17 8.67 -32.85
C ARG A 705 -15.21 9.61 -32.24
N LYS A 706 -15.11 10.90 -32.58
CA LYS A 706 -16.15 11.97 -32.52
C LYS A 706 -17.13 11.99 -31.33
N LEU A 707 -17.01 13.02 -30.50
CA LEU A 707 -18.18 13.72 -29.94
C LEU A 707 -17.80 15.17 -29.56
N SER A 708 -18.37 16.14 -30.27
CA SER A 708 -18.13 17.57 -30.06
C SER A 708 -19.45 18.30 -29.80
N GLN A 709 -19.70 18.70 -28.55
CA GLN A 709 -20.81 19.58 -28.17
C GLN A 709 -20.45 20.35 -26.87
N SER A 710 -20.86 21.62 -26.83
CA SER A 710 -20.88 22.56 -25.67
C SER A 710 -19.80 22.43 -24.58
N GLN A 711 -18.80 23.32 -24.61
CA GLN A 711 -17.78 23.47 -23.54
C GLN A 711 -18.21 24.41 -22.39
N VAL A 712 -19.46 24.88 -22.37
CA VAL A 712 -19.94 26.03 -21.60
C VAL A 712 -20.62 25.61 -20.30
N CYS A 713 -20.31 26.28 -19.19
CA CYS A 713 -21.00 26.10 -17.91
C CYS A 713 -22.46 26.61 -18.01
N TYR A 714 -23.41 25.74 -17.69
CA TYR A 714 -24.85 26.01 -17.72
C TYR A 714 -25.22 27.27 -16.93
N VAL A 715 -24.81 27.39 -15.66
CA VAL A 715 -25.12 28.56 -14.82
C VAL A 715 -24.52 29.86 -15.41
N CYS A 716 -23.19 29.99 -15.45
CA CYS A 716 -22.54 31.28 -15.72
C CYS A 716 -22.33 31.63 -17.21
N GLY A 717 -22.57 30.71 -18.15
CA GLY A 717 -22.42 30.95 -19.59
C GLY A 717 -20.96 31.08 -20.08
N LYS A 718 -19.96 30.71 -19.27
CA LYS A 718 -18.52 30.76 -19.63
C LYS A 718 -17.96 29.35 -19.81
N ASN A 719 -16.89 29.20 -20.59
CA ASN A 719 -16.22 27.91 -20.79
C ASN A 719 -15.77 27.28 -19.46
N SER A 720 -15.90 25.96 -19.35
CA SER A 720 -15.51 25.19 -18.15
C SER A 720 -14.50 24.09 -18.52
N TYR A 721 -13.27 24.27 -18.05
CA TYR A 721 -12.16 23.37 -18.38
C TYR A 721 -12.22 22.06 -17.58
N LEU A 722 -11.52 21.03 -18.06
CA LEU A 722 -11.71 19.64 -17.60
C LEU A 722 -11.49 19.41 -16.09
N LEU A 723 -10.71 20.27 -15.44
CA LEU A 723 -10.39 20.21 -14.00
C LEU A 723 -11.32 21.07 -13.13
N GLU A 724 -11.99 22.06 -13.72
CA GLU A 724 -12.88 22.99 -13.01
C GLU A 724 -14.35 22.59 -13.11
N ARG A 725 -14.69 21.76 -14.11
CA ARG A 725 -16.05 21.36 -14.43
C ARG A 725 -16.54 20.16 -13.63
N ILE A 726 -17.83 20.18 -13.31
CA ILE A 726 -18.61 19.07 -12.76
C ILE A 726 -19.79 18.81 -13.71
N CYS A 727 -20.24 17.56 -13.82
CA CYS A 727 -21.40 17.18 -14.63
C CYS A 727 -22.54 16.76 -13.70
N VAL A 728 -23.72 17.35 -13.88
CA VAL A 728 -24.89 17.21 -13.00
C VAL A 728 -26.15 17.32 -13.85
N GLU A 729 -27.02 16.31 -13.84
CA GLU A 729 -28.19 16.20 -14.76
C GLU A 729 -27.81 16.51 -16.23
N ASP A 730 -26.76 15.87 -16.73
CA ASP A 730 -26.13 16.07 -18.06
C ASP A 730 -25.67 17.50 -18.40
N MET A 731 -25.74 18.44 -17.46
CA MET A 731 -25.24 19.80 -17.59
C MET A 731 -23.81 19.93 -17.04
N PHE A 732 -22.93 20.62 -17.80
CA PHE A 732 -21.62 21.04 -17.29
C PHE A 732 -21.74 22.31 -16.45
N LEU A 733 -21.05 22.35 -15.32
CA LEU A 733 -21.02 23.47 -14.36
C LEU A 733 -19.60 23.69 -13.87
N HIS A 734 -19.18 24.92 -13.52
CA HIS A 734 -17.99 25.10 -12.68
C HIS A 734 -18.27 24.62 -11.25
N ASN A 735 -17.28 24.01 -10.59
CA ASN A 735 -17.34 23.65 -9.16
C ASN A 735 -17.71 24.84 -8.23
N THR A 736 -17.42 26.07 -8.65
CA THR A 736 -17.77 27.32 -7.94
C THR A 736 -19.19 27.82 -8.24
N CYS A 737 -19.79 27.41 -9.36
CA CYS A 737 -21.15 27.76 -9.77
C CYS A 737 -22.20 26.75 -9.28
N PHE A 738 -21.82 25.52 -8.94
CA PHE A 738 -22.72 24.52 -8.39
C PHE A 738 -23.05 24.81 -6.92
N LYS A 739 -24.04 25.68 -6.71
CA LYS A 739 -24.46 26.22 -5.41
C LYS A 739 -25.98 26.11 -5.22
N CYS A 740 -26.44 26.07 -3.97
CA CYS A 740 -27.85 26.24 -3.64
C CYS A 740 -28.30 27.69 -3.93
N HIS A 741 -29.39 27.87 -4.67
CA HIS A 741 -29.95 29.18 -4.99
C HIS A 741 -30.32 30.01 -3.74
N THR A 742 -30.86 29.36 -2.70
CA THR A 742 -31.35 30.02 -1.48
C THR A 742 -30.25 30.40 -0.48
N CYS A 743 -29.13 29.65 -0.41
CA CYS A 743 -28.11 29.84 0.64
C CYS A 743 -26.66 29.86 0.15
N GLU A 744 -26.43 29.82 -1.16
CA GLU A 744 -25.12 29.88 -1.84
C GLU A 744 -24.07 28.83 -1.45
N VAL A 745 -24.40 27.89 -0.57
CA VAL A 745 -23.50 26.78 -0.21
C VAL A 745 -23.23 25.92 -1.44
N THR A 746 -21.95 25.70 -1.74
CA THR A 746 -21.50 24.78 -2.79
C THR A 746 -22.05 23.38 -2.55
N LEU A 747 -22.79 22.88 -3.53
CA LEU A 747 -23.47 21.59 -3.48
C LEU A 747 -22.50 20.44 -3.76
N ARG A 748 -22.97 19.21 -3.53
CA ARG A 748 -22.23 17.97 -3.84
C ARG A 748 -23.14 17.04 -4.61
N ILE A 749 -22.57 16.28 -5.54
CA ILE A 749 -23.29 15.23 -6.28
C ILE A 749 -23.95 14.28 -5.26
N GLY A 750 -25.26 14.06 -5.40
CA GLY A 750 -26.08 13.27 -4.48
C GLY A 750 -26.69 14.02 -3.29
N ASP A 751 -26.33 15.29 -3.04
CA ASP A 751 -26.83 16.12 -1.93
C ASP A 751 -27.49 17.45 -2.39
N TYR A 752 -28.20 17.39 -3.52
CA TYR A 752 -29.00 18.49 -4.07
C TYR A 752 -30.39 18.02 -4.52
N GLU A 753 -31.23 18.98 -4.87
CA GLU A 753 -32.47 18.82 -5.64
C GLU A 753 -32.46 19.89 -6.76
N PHE A 754 -32.89 19.54 -7.97
CA PHE A 754 -32.90 20.45 -9.13
C PHE A 754 -34.32 20.76 -9.54
N VAL A 755 -34.61 22.04 -9.77
CA VAL A 755 -35.93 22.54 -10.18
C VAL A 755 -35.77 23.19 -11.55
N PRO A 756 -36.34 22.63 -12.63
CA PRO A 756 -36.44 23.30 -13.92
C PRO A 756 -37.14 24.66 -13.82
N SER A 757 -36.97 25.52 -14.82
CA SER A 757 -37.83 26.70 -14.98
C SER A 757 -38.82 26.44 -16.09
N ASP A 758 -40.10 26.73 -15.86
CA ASP A 758 -41.17 26.61 -16.86
C ASP A 758 -41.09 27.70 -17.94
N ASN A 759 -40.27 28.75 -17.72
CA ASN A 759 -40.11 29.87 -18.63
C ASN A 759 -38.87 29.68 -19.53
N PRO A 760 -39.00 29.55 -20.87
CA PRO A 760 -37.90 29.15 -21.77
C PRO A 760 -36.66 30.05 -21.80
N THR A 761 -36.73 31.25 -21.21
CA THR A 761 -35.61 32.21 -21.10
C THR A 761 -34.85 32.14 -19.79
N GLU A 762 -35.38 31.47 -18.76
CA GLU A 762 -34.70 31.25 -17.48
C GLU A 762 -34.05 29.85 -17.39
N LYS A 763 -33.03 29.74 -16.55
CA LYS A 763 -32.33 28.47 -16.28
C LYS A 763 -32.84 27.84 -15.00
N GLY A 764 -32.89 26.50 -14.97
CA GLY A 764 -33.24 25.73 -13.78
C GLY A 764 -32.27 25.97 -12.63
N LYS A 765 -32.78 25.80 -11.40
CA LYS A 765 -32.14 26.22 -10.16
C LYS A 765 -31.85 25.01 -9.27
N PHE A 766 -30.67 24.98 -8.67
CA PHE A 766 -30.25 23.92 -7.75
C PHE A 766 -30.48 24.33 -6.30
N TYR A 767 -30.92 23.39 -5.48
CA TYR A 767 -31.18 23.57 -4.04
C TYR A 767 -30.49 22.48 -3.24
N CYS A 768 -30.19 22.74 -1.95
CA CYS A 768 -29.79 21.67 -1.04
C CYS A 768 -31.04 20.99 -0.46
N LYS A 769 -30.88 19.80 0.14
CA LYS A 769 -31.97 19.01 0.77
C LYS A 769 -32.71 19.69 1.95
N LEU A 770 -32.38 20.95 2.28
CA LEU A 770 -33.09 21.77 3.27
C LEU A 770 -33.86 22.95 2.65
N HIS A 771 -33.72 23.17 1.33
CA HIS A 771 -34.35 24.29 0.60
C HIS A 771 -34.99 23.84 -0.73
N GLY A 772 -34.99 22.54 -1.05
CA GLY A 772 -35.63 22.01 -2.25
C GLY A 772 -37.12 21.69 -2.03
N PRO A 773 -37.94 21.58 -3.10
CA PRO A 773 -39.39 21.37 -2.99
C PRO A 773 -39.81 20.17 -2.15
N SER A 774 -39.01 19.09 -2.13
CA SER A 774 -39.27 17.91 -1.30
C SER A 774 -39.22 18.15 0.23
N SER A 775 -38.78 19.33 0.68
CA SER A 775 -38.70 19.68 2.10
C SER A 775 -40.01 20.25 2.69
N SER A 776 -41.02 20.58 1.86
CA SER A 776 -42.27 21.20 2.31
C SER A 776 -43.49 20.26 2.20
N THR A 777 -43.68 19.38 3.19
CA THR A 777 -44.95 18.66 3.40
C THR A 777 -45.43 18.74 4.86
N PHE A 778 -46.00 19.88 5.21
CA PHE A 778 -47.12 19.97 6.16
C PHE A 778 -48.17 20.90 5.54
N THR A 779 -49.42 20.46 5.53
CA THR A 779 -50.59 21.13 4.93
C THR A 779 -51.04 22.35 5.75
N GLY A 780 -51.65 23.40 5.19
CA GLY A 780 -52.01 23.68 3.79
C GLY A 780 -52.97 24.87 3.67
N ASP A 781 -53.12 25.43 2.46
CA ASP A 781 -54.15 26.37 1.95
C ASP A 781 -54.45 27.73 2.63
N SER A 782 -54.95 28.66 1.80
CA SER A 782 -55.58 29.98 2.12
C SER A 782 -54.73 31.09 2.78
N VAL A 783 -54.08 31.89 1.91
CA VAL A 783 -54.33 33.34 1.67
C VAL A 783 -54.38 34.36 2.85
N ASP A 784 -53.66 35.48 2.62
CA ASP A 784 -53.71 36.84 3.20
C ASP A 784 -52.98 37.25 4.50
N THR A 785 -52.06 38.21 4.30
CA THR A 785 -51.56 39.35 5.11
C THR A 785 -51.51 39.31 6.66
N ILE A 786 -50.29 39.47 7.21
CA ILE A 786 -49.87 40.08 8.51
C ILE A 786 -48.33 39.92 8.59
N ASP A 787 -47.51 40.71 9.30
CA ASP A 787 -47.39 42.16 9.52
C ASP A 787 -45.87 42.43 9.73
N SER A 788 -45.40 43.62 9.39
CA SER A 788 -43.99 44.05 9.45
C SER A 788 -43.33 43.93 10.84
N ASN A 789 -44.09 44.00 11.93
CA ASN A 789 -43.53 44.01 13.30
C ASN A 789 -43.03 42.64 13.80
N THR A 790 -43.45 41.53 13.20
CA THR A 790 -43.05 40.17 13.64
C THR A 790 -41.58 39.88 13.33
N VAL A 791 -41.03 40.48 12.26
CA VAL A 791 -39.68 40.22 11.76
C VAL A 791 -38.60 40.64 12.76
N SER A 792 -38.74 41.80 13.40
CA SER A 792 -37.72 42.36 14.31
C SER A 792 -37.45 41.43 15.51
N ARG A 793 -38.49 40.84 16.11
CA ARG A 793 -38.34 39.88 17.21
C ARG A 793 -37.70 38.56 16.77
N ALA A 794 -38.05 38.08 15.58
CA ALA A 794 -37.47 36.84 15.04
C ALA A 794 -35.95 36.98 14.79
N VAL A 795 -35.48 38.17 14.38
CA VAL A 795 -34.04 38.45 14.19
C VAL A 795 -33.27 38.43 15.52
N GLU A 796 -33.84 38.96 16.60
CA GLU A 796 -33.21 38.90 17.94
C GLU A 796 -33.17 37.47 18.50
N GLU A 797 -34.25 36.69 18.37
CA GLU A 797 -34.28 35.30 18.81
C GLU A 797 -33.37 34.39 17.99
N ASP A 798 -33.21 34.63 16.68
CA ASP A 798 -32.23 33.93 15.84
C ASP A 798 -30.78 34.32 16.20
N GLN A 799 -30.47 35.61 16.45
CA GLN A 799 -29.15 35.99 16.97
C GLN A 799 -28.85 35.32 18.32
N ALA A 800 -29.78 35.33 19.27
CA ALA A 800 -29.64 34.66 20.55
C ALA A 800 -29.45 33.14 20.37
N THR A 801 -30.17 32.52 19.43
CA THR A 801 -30.07 31.10 19.13
C THR A 801 -28.75 30.74 18.45
N ARG A 802 -28.27 31.53 17.49
CA ARG A 802 -26.95 31.38 16.85
C ARG A 802 -25.81 31.53 17.85
N GLU A 803 -25.89 32.50 18.75
CA GLU A 803 -24.89 32.69 19.81
C GLU A 803 -24.93 31.54 20.83
N ARG A 804 -26.12 31.06 21.19
CA ARG A 804 -26.31 29.85 22.03
C ARG A 804 -25.75 28.60 21.34
N MET A 805 -25.94 28.43 20.03
CA MET A 805 -25.34 27.36 19.24
C MET A 805 -23.81 27.49 19.15
N ARG A 806 -23.27 28.70 18.93
CA ARG A 806 -21.84 29.00 18.90
C ARG A 806 -21.17 28.62 20.22
N ARG A 807 -21.78 28.96 21.36
CA ARG A 807 -21.35 28.52 22.70
C ARG A 807 -21.48 27.01 22.91
N LYS A 808 -22.53 26.36 22.37
CA LYS A 808 -22.71 24.89 22.38
C LYS A 808 -21.64 24.18 21.53
N MET A 809 -21.22 24.79 20.41
CA MET A 809 -20.19 24.28 19.50
C MET A 809 -18.78 24.49 20.05
N GLN A 810 -18.51 25.62 20.72
CA GLN A 810 -17.29 25.85 21.49
C GLN A 810 -17.17 24.88 22.68
N ARG A 811 -18.26 24.65 23.43
CA ARG A 811 -18.30 23.61 24.47
C ARG A 811 -18.04 22.22 23.89
N LYS A 812 -18.68 21.82 22.78
CA LYS A 812 -18.34 20.58 22.06
C LYS A 812 -16.86 20.53 21.65
N LYS A 813 -16.28 21.63 21.16
CA LYS A 813 -14.86 21.69 20.75
C LYS A 813 -13.90 21.55 21.94
N ALA A 814 -14.31 21.90 23.17
CA ALA A 814 -13.57 21.58 24.39
C ALA A 814 -13.75 20.10 24.80
N THR A 815 -14.99 19.59 24.81
CA THR A 815 -15.30 18.19 25.16
C THR A 815 -14.68 17.16 24.20
N ILE A 816 -14.47 17.53 22.92
CA ILE A 816 -13.82 16.69 21.90
C ILE A 816 -12.33 16.44 22.19
N MET A 817 -11.73 17.11 23.17
CA MET A 817 -10.33 16.91 23.59
C MET A 817 -10.16 16.10 24.89
N GLN A 818 -11.22 15.42 25.36
CA GLN A 818 -11.27 14.82 26.69
C GLN A 818 -11.03 13.29 26.82
N PRO A 819 -11.22 12.40 25.80
CA PRO A 819 -11.06 10.95 25.96
C PRO A 819 -9.64 10.42 26.28
N VAL A 820 -8.66 11.30 26.41
CA VAL A 820 -7.23 10.97 26.64
C VAL A 820 -6.80 11.28 28.08
N LEU A 821 -7.54 12.11 28.82
CA LEU A 821 -7.11 12.59 30.13
C LEU A 821 -7.48 11.64 31.27
N ASP A 822 -8.65 11.00 31.18
CA ASP A 822 -9.18 10.15 32.25
C ASP A 822 -8.37 8.84 32.39
N LEU A 823 -7.86 8.32 31.26
CA LEU A 823 -6.99 7.13 31.17
C LEU A 823 -5.59 7.28 31.82
N VAL A 824 -5.28 8.44 32.40
CA VAL A 824 -3.97 8.74 33.04
C VAL A 824 -4.12 8.99 34.55
N MET A 825 -5.35 9.08 35.07
CA MET A 825 -5.62 9.41 36.48
C MET A 825 -5.77 8.17 37.38
N GLU A 826 -6.09 6.98 36.82
CA GLU A 826 -6.33 5.75 37.59
C GLU A 826 -5.04 5.02 38.01
N ASP A 827 -3.98 5.09 37.20
CA ASP A 827 -2.66 4.43 37.42
C ASP A 827 -1.86 5.02 38.62
N SER A 828 -2.51 5.77 39.54
CA SER A 828 -1.89 6.39 40.74
C SER A 828 -2.58 6.01 42.07
N ALA A 829 -3.60 5.14 42.06
CA ALA A 829 -4.45 4.86 43.22
C ALA A 829 -4.28 3.46 43.84
N SER A 830 -3.28 2.67 43.42
CA SER A 830 -3.00 1.36 44.01
C SER A 830 -1.51 0.98 43.93
N GLY A 831 -0.94 0.54 45.07
CA GLY A 831 0.33 -0.20 45.07
C GLY A 831 1.59 0.47 45.65
N ILE A 832 1.52 1.15 46.80
CA ILE A 832 2.63 1.11 47.78
C ILE A 832 2.01 0.87 49.17
N SER A 833 2.46 -0.19 49.86
CA SER A 833 2.05 -0.53 51.22
C SER A 833 3.22 -1.17 51.98
N SER A 834 3.96 -0.33 52.70
CA SER A 834 5.06 -0.69 53.59
C SER A 834 5.54 0.59 54.31
N SER A 835 5.87 0.63 55.60
CA SER A 835 5.57 -0.27 56.73
C SER A 835 6.27 0.32 57.97
N GLU A 836 5.53 0.93 58.88
CA GLU A 836 5.88 1.43 60.22
C GLU A 836 4.49 1.73 60.86
N GLU A 837 4.09 1.22 62.03
CA GLU A 837 4.61 1.38 63.40
C GLU A 837 4.57 2.85 63.85
N GLU A 838 3.92 3.24 64.96
CA GLU A 838 3.01 2.54 65.90
C GLU A 838 2.21 3.62 66.71
N ILE A 839 1.50 3.25 67.79
CA ILE A 839 1.05 4.11 68.93
C ILE A 839 -0.18 5.04 68.70
N ASP A 840 -1.28 4.70 69.42
CA ASP A 840 -1.99 5.49 70.47
C ASP A 840 -2.31 7.01 70.26
N SER A 841 -3.43 7.60 70.72
CA SER A 841 -4.81 7.17 71.09
C SER A 841 -5.73 8.41 71.23
N THR A 842 -6.98 8.21 71.67
CA THR A 842 -7.96 9.21 72.19
C THR A 842 -8.32 10.46 71.38
N ASP A 843 -9.57 10.47 70.91
CA ASP A 843 -10.58 11.54 70.97
C ASP A 843 -10.22 13.03 71.20
N ASP A 844 -10.90 13.85 70.40
CA ASP A 844 -11.56 15.13 70.72
C ASP A 844 -10.85 16.52 70.66
N VAL A 845 -11.61 17.44 70.02
CA VAL A 845 -11.71 18.90 70.25
C VAL A 845 -10.66 19.88 69.62
N GLU A 846 -11.18 21.09 69.35
CA GLU A 846 -10.56 22.36 68.90
C GLU A 846 -10.10 22.50 67.43
N GLU A 847 -11.06 22.97 66.61
CA GLU A 847 -10.84 23.67 65.34
C GLU A 847 -10.37 25.14 65.57
N GLU A 848 -10.29 25.95 64.50
CA GLU A 848 -10.03 27.41 64.54
C GLU A 848 -8.64 27.94 64.94
N LYS A 849 -7.57 27.56 64.20
CA LYS A 849 -6.41 28.48 64.00
C LYS A 849 -5.57 28.35 62.72
N THR A 850 -6.08 27.71 61.66
CA THR A 850 -5.25 27.32 60.48
C THR A 850 -5.85 27.62 59.10
N GLN A 851 -6.86 28.48 58.99
CA GLN A 851 -7.53 28.73 57.70
C GLN A 851 -6.78 29.68 56.73
N GLN A 852 -5.88 30.55 57.20
CA GLN A 852 -5.18 31.51 56.31
C GLN A 852 -4.00 30.92 55.50
N THR A 853 -3.46 29.76 55.89
CA THR A 853 -2.34 29.10 55.17
C THR A 853 -2.81 28.08 54.13
N SER A 854 -4.02 27.54 54.27
CA SER A 854 -4.55 26.47 53.42
C SER A 854 -4.97 26.95 52.02
N GLU A 855 -5.59 28.12 51.90
CA GLU A 855 -6.00 28.68 50.60
C GLU A 855 -4.81 29.01 49.69
N ALA A 856 -3.75 29.60 50.26
CA ALA A 856 -2.53 29.93 49.52
C ALA A 856 -1.85 28.66 48.97
N ALA A 857 -1.70 27.63 49.80
CA ALA A 857 -1.18 26.32 49.39
C ALA A 857 -2.08 25.63 48.35
N THR A 858 -3.40 25.79 48.46
CA THR A 858 -4.37 25.23 47.50
C THR A 858 -4.30 25.94 46.14
N LEU A 859 -4.20 27.27 46.13
CA LEU A 859 -4.03 28.08 44.92
C LEU A 859 -2.68 27.80 44.24
N GLU A 860 -1.60 27.67 45.00
CA GLU A 860 -0.28 27.29 44.51
C GLU A 860 -0.29 25.89 43.90
N ASN A 861 -0.91 24.91 44.55
CA ASN A 861 -1.10 23.57 43.97
C ASN A 861 -1.98 23.59 42.71
N LYS A 862 -3.01 24.46 42.65
CA LYS A 862 -3.85 24.66 41.45
C LYS A 862 -3.04 25.27 40.30
N ARG A 863 -2.15 26.24 40.59
CA ARG A 863 -1.18 26.82 39.63
C ARG A 863 -0.18 25.76 39.14
N ARG A 864 0.44 24.99 40.05
CA ARG A 864 1.36 23.88 39.70
C ARG A 864 0.69 22.82 38.82
N ARG A 865 -0.55 22.41 39.13
CA ARG A 865 -1.33 21.48 38.30
C ARG A 865 -1.65 22.06 36.92
N GLN A 866 -1.99 23.35 36.82
CA GLN A 866 -2.17 24.03 35.52
C GLN A 866 -0.86 24.15 34.73
N LEU A 867 0.27 24.43 35.39
CA LEU A 867 1.59 24.53 34.75
C LEU A 867 2.04 23.17 34.22
N LYS A 868 1.91 22.09 35.02
CA LYS A 868 2.12 20.70 34.53
C LYS A 868 1.24 20.40 33.31
N ARG A 869 -0.07 20.69 33.37
CA ARG A 869 -0.98 20.48 32.22
C ARG A 869 -0.56 21.28 30.97
N LYS A 870 -0.09 22.53 31.13
CA LYS A 870 0.44 23.33 30.02
C LYS A 870 1.72 22.71 29.43
N LEU A 871 2.67 22.31 30.27
CA LEU A 871 3.92 21.66 29.86
C LEU A 871 3.66 20.35 29.12
N THR A 872 2.82 19.46 29.66
CA THR A 872 2.47 18.19 29.00
C THR A 872 1.72 18.43 27.68
N MET A 873 0.80 19.40 27.63
CA MET A 873 0.13 19.78 26.38
C MET A 873 1.06 20.44 25.35
N GLN A 874 2.19 21.01 25.77
CA GLN A 874 3.21 21.52 24.87
C GLN A 874 4.05 20.34 24.34
N GLN A 875 4.60 19.51 25.23
CA GLN A 875 5.34 18.28 24.88
C GLN A 875 4.58 17.35 23.90
N ILE A 876 3.25 17.22 24.05
CA ILE A 876 2.41 16.46 23.11
C ILE A 876 2.37 17.11 21.72
N LYS A 877 2.27 18.44 21.62
CA LYS A 877 2.33 19.15 20.34
C LYS A 877 3.71 19.07 19.71
N ASP A 878 4.77 19.23 20.51
CA ASP A 878 6.15 19.22 20.04
C ASP A 878 6.49 17.83 19.47
N ARG A 879 6.11 16.75 20.17
CA ARG A 879 6.19 15.38 19.67
C ARG A 879 5.32 15.14 18.43
N GLN A 880 4.12 15.70 18.38
CA GLN A 880 3.26 15.59 17.18
C GLN A 880 3.83 16.36 15.98
N PHE A 881 4.51 17.48 16.21
CA PHE A 881 5.18 18.27 15.19
C PHE A 881 6.40 17.50 14.65
N ALA A 882 7.28 17.01 15.52
CA ALA A 882 8.42 16.16 15.14
C ALA A 882 7.98 14.89 14.39
N ALA A 883 6.91 14.22 14.83
CA ALA A 883 6.36 13.05 14.14
C ALA A 883 5.78 13.39 12.74
N ASN A 884 5.19 14.58 12.56
CA ASN A 884 4.73 15.04 11.25
C ASN A 884 5.91 15.40 10.33
N GLN A 885 6.96 16.04 10.86
CA GLN A 885 8.20 16.31 10.10
C GLN A 885 8.86 14.99 9.68
N LEU A 886 9.05 14.03 10.60
CA LEU A 886 9.58 12.69 10.34
C LEU A 886 8.75 11.92 9.28
N PHE A 887 7.42 12.05 9.28
CA PHE A 887 6.58 11.46 8.23
C PHE A 887 6.80 12.14 6.87
N LEU A 888 6.77 13.47 6.81
CA LEU A 888 7.00 14.24 5.58
C LEU A 888 8.38 13.94 4.99
N ALA A 889 9.39 13.88 5.85
CA ALA A 889 10.74 13.41 5.60
C ALA A 889 10.76 12.03 4.93
N GLN A 890 10.24 10.99 5.58
CA GLN A 890 10.23 9.62 5.04
C GLN A 890 9.49 9.52 3.69
N GLU A 891 8.41 10.28 3.51
CA GLU A 891 7.65 10.34 2.25
C GLU A 891 8.47 11.01 1.12
N ILE A 892 9.25 12.06 1.41
CA ILE A 892 10.19 12.65 0.44
C ILE A 892 11.26 11.60 0.05
N GLN A 893 11.84 10.86 1.00
CA GLN A 893 12.81 9.80 0.67
C GLN A 893 12.21 8.69 -0.21
N ARG A 894 10.91 8.38 -0.04
CA ARG A 894 10.20 7.40 -0.87
C ARG A 894 10.08 7.93 -2.30
N LYS A 895 9.57 9.15 -2.44
CA LYS A 895 9.36 9.80 -3.75
C LYS A 895 10.66 10.07 -4.51
N MET A 896 11.76 10.41 -3.84
CA MET A 896 13.08 10.54 -4.48
C MET A 896 13.49 9.23 -5.14
N ARG A 897 13.49 8.12 -4.40
CA ARG A 897 13.86 6.79 -4.95
C ARG A 897 12.95 6.30 -6.09
N GLU A 898 11.66 6.64 -6.04
CA GLU A 898 10.72 6.35 -7.13
C GLU A 898 11.01 7.19 -8.40
N THR A 899 11.42 8.46 -8.21
CA THR A 899 11.82 9.36 -9.30
C THR A 899 13.17 8.94 -9.90
N GLU A 900 14.17 8.65 -9.06
CA GLU A 900 15.47 8.09 -9.44
C GLU A 900 15.32 6.79 -10.27
N TYR A 901 14.43 5.88 -9.86
CA TYR A 901 14.14 4.65 -10.60
C TYR A 901 13.60 4.94 -12.00
N ARG A 902 12.57 5.80 -12.12
CA ARG A 902 11.96 6.12 -13.41
C ARG A 902 12.91 6.88 -14.34
N ILE A 903 13.79 7.74 -13.81
CA ILE A 903 14.86 8.39 -14.58
C ILE A 903 15.86 7.34 -15.12
N SER A 904 16.19 6.31 -14.34
CA SER A 904 17.09 5.23 -14.78
C SER A 904 16.44 4.37 -15.88
N GLU A 905 15.15 4.06 -15.73
CA GLU A 905 14.35 3.30 -16.70
C GLU A 905 14.28 4.03 -18.05
N ILE A 906 13.88 5.30 -18.04
CA ILE A 906 13.82 6.16 -19.24
C ILE A 906 15.22 6.39 -19.85
N THR A 907 16.27 6.50 -19.03
CA THR A 907 17.64 6.64 -19.56
C THR A 907 18.12 5.36 -20.25
N THR A 908 17.67 4.18 -19.80
CA THR A 908 17.95 2.90 -20.48
C THR A 908 17.20 2.81 -21.79
N GLN A 909 15.90 3.14 -21.80
CA GLN A 909 15.06 3.18 -23.01
C GLN A 909 15.60 4.18 -24.04
N GLY A 910 15.90 5.40 -23.61
CA GLY A 910 16.47 6.46 -24.44
C GLY A 910 17.84 6.11 -25.03
N ALA A 911 18.70 5.37 -24.30
CA ALA A 911 19.99 4.93 -24.84
C ALA A 911 19.86 3.83 -25.91
N ILE A 912 18.85 2.95 -25.79
CA ILE A 912 18.53 1.95 -26.83
C ILE A 912 18.00 2.66 -28.08
N LEU A 913 17.09 3.62 -27.92
CA LEU A 913 16.50 4.39 -29.00
C LEU A 913 17.50 5.34 -29.69
N GLU A 914 18.35 6.02 -28.93
CA GLU A 914 19.45 6.83 -29.48
C GLU A 914 20.44 5.97 -30.28
N LYS A 915 20.71 4.73 -29.84
CA LYS A 915 21.53 3.79 -30.62
C LYS A 915 20.85 3.43 -31.95
N ARG A 916 19.53 3.17 -31.96
CA ARG A 916 18.73 2.89 -33.17
C ARG A 916 18.80 4.06 -34.15
N LEU A 917 18.53 5.28 -33.66
CA LEU A 917 18.62 6.54 -34.41
C LEU A 917 20.02 6.80 -34.99
N ARG A 918 21.11 6.49 -34.26
CA ARG A 918 22.49 6.66 -34.73
C ARG A 918 22.93 5.62 -35.77
N THR A 919 22.26 4.47 -35.86
CA THR A 919 22.57 3.43 -36.87
C THR A 919 21.76 3.56 -38.16
N ALA A 920 20.60 4.21 -38.13
CA ALA A 920 19.72 4.39 -39.29
C ALA A 920 20.09 5.66 -40.09
N ALA A 921 21.20 5.62 -40.83
CA ALA A 921 21.75 6.82 -41.49
C ALA A 921 20.88 7.42 -42.62
N ASP A 922 20.06 6.61 -43.30
CA ASP A 922 19.23 7.04 -44.46
C ASP A 922 17.72 6.77 -44.29
N THR A 923 17.29 6.17 -43.16
CA THR A 923 15.89 5.71 -42.96
C THR A 923 15.36 5.94 -41.54
N THR A 924 15.60 7.12 -40.98
CA THR A 924 15.02 7.54 -39.69
C THR A 924 13.50 7.70 -39.80
N SER A 925 12.72 7.08 -38.91
CA SER A 925 11.28 7.30 -38.84
C SER A 925 10.96 8.55 -38.01
N ASP A 926 9.92 9.31 -38.40
CA ASP A 926 9.40 10.41 -37.59
C ASP A 926 8.84 9.92 -36.23
N GLU A 927 8.45 8.64 -36.15
CA GLU A 927 7.92 8.01 -34.94
C GLU A 927 9.02 7.69 -33.92
N ASP A 928 10.20 7.21 -34.34
CA ASP A 928 11.37 7.01 -33.46
C ASP A 928 11.82 8.34 -32.85
N LEU A 929 11.84 9.40 -33.66
CA LEU A 929 12.16 10.75 -33.21
C LEU A 929 11.09 11.27 -32.24
N ALA A 930 9.80 11.03 -32.50
CA ALA A 930 8.71 11.42 -31.61
C ALA A 930 8.79 10.69 -30.25
N GLU A 931 9.05 9.38 -30.23
CA GLU A 931 9.27 8.60 -29.02
C GLU A 931 10.48 9.12 -28.23
N TRP A 932 11.59 9.40 -28.91
CA TRP A 932 12.81 9.95 -28.28
C TRP A 932 12.57 11.34 -27.67
N PHE A 933 11.85 12.22 -28.37
CA PHE A 933 11.45 13.51 -27.82
C PHE A 933 10.50 13.38 -26.63
N ASP A 934 9.58 12.42 -26.59
CA ASP A 934 8.68 12.21 -25.45
C ASP A 934 9.40 11.59 -24.25
N LEU A 935 10.33 10.65 -24.45
CA LEU A 935 11.21 10.14 -23.39
C LEU A 935 12.09 11.26 -22.80
N ILE A 936 12.61 12.19 -23.62
CA ILE A 936 13.36 13.36 -23.13
C ILE A 936 12.46 14.32 -22.35
N LYS A 937 11.21 14.58 -22.80
CA LYS A 937 10.25 15.40 -22.05
C LYS A 937 9.93 14.78 -20.68
N GLU A 938 9.71 13.46 -20.61
CA GLU A 938 9.45 12.77 -19.34
C GLU A 938 10.69 12.80 -18.42
N LYS A 939 11.88 12.52 -18.96
CA LYS A 939 13.15 12.60 -18.22
C LYS A 939 13.39 13.99 -17.62
N ASN A 940 13.24 15.05 -18.42
CA ASN A 940 13.40 16.42 -17.96
C ASN A 940 12.35 16.81 -16.90
N ALA A 941 11.10 16.37 -17.06
CA ALA A 941 10.05 16.57 -16.07
C ALA A 941 10.35 15.87 -14.73
N LEU A 942 10.92 14.66 -14.77
CA LEU A 942 11.33 13.90 -13.59
C LEU A 942 12.58 14.48 -12.92
N GLN A 943 13.57 14.95 -13.67
CA GLN A 943 14.73 15.65 -13.12
C GLN A 943 14.32 16.96 -12.43
N ASN A 944 13.40 17.73 -13.01
CA ASN A 944 12.80 18.89 -12.35
C ASN A 944 12.04 18.49 -11.06
N TYR A 945 11.42 17.31 -11.02
CA TYR A 945 10.77 16.78 -9.80
C TYR A 945 11.77 16.27 -8.75
N GLU A 946 12.89 15.68 -9.16
CA GLU A 946 14.02 15.30 -8.29
C GLU A 946 14.63 16.53 -7.61
N VAL A 947 14.80 17.63 -8.35
CA VAL A 947 15.20 18.93 -7.79
C VAL A 947 14.14 19.48 -6.82
N GLU A 948 12.84 19.41 -7.16
CA GLU A 948 11.76 19.87 -6.27
C GLU A 948 11.73 19.08 -4.95
N LEU A 949 11.94 17.75 -5.01
CA LEU A 949 12.03 16.88 -3.84
C LEU A 949 13.29 17.14 -3.02
N SER A 950 14.43 17.42 -3.67
CA SER A 950 15.70 17.75 -3.00
C SER A 950 15.61 19.09 -2.26
N LEU A 951 14.98 20.10 -2.85
CA LEU A 951 14.67 21.37 -2.17
C LEU A 951 13.74 21.13 -0.97
N MET A 952 12.68 20.32 -1.12
CA MET A 952 11.79 20.00 0.01
C MET A 952 12.47 19.18 1.11
N ALA A 953 13.44 18.32 0.80
CA ALA A 953 14.27 17.65 1.80
C ALA A 953 15.10 18.68 2.60
N LYS A 954 15.75 19.62 1.91
CA LYS A 954 16.55 20.68 2.54
C LYS A 954 15.70 21.62 3.40
N MET A 955 14.47 21.93 3.00
CA MET A 955 13.53 22.69 3.85
C MET A 955 13.27 21.99 5.19
N VAL A 956 13.08 20.67 5.20
CA VAL A 956 12.82 19.91 6.43
C VAL A 956 14.06 19.87 7.33
N GLU A 957 15.26 19.73 6.77
CA GLU A 957 16.53 19.84 7.50
C GLU A 957 16.66 21.22 8.20
N LEU A 958 16.31 22.30 7.50
CA LEU A 958 16.38 23.65 8.05
C LEU A 958 15.32 23.90 9.13
N GLU A 959 14.11 23.35 9.00
CA GLU A 959 13.10 23.46 10.07
C GLU A 959 13.50 22.70 11.34
N ASP A 960 14.17 21.55 11.24
CA ASP A 960 14.69 20.83 12.40
C ASP A 960 15.80 21.64 13.10
N LYS A 961 16.77 22.17 12.34
CA LYS A 961 17.80 23.09 12.84
C LYS A 961 17.21 24.31 13.54
N ILE A 962 16.22 24.97 12.94
CA ILE A 962 15.50 26.12 13.52
C ILE A 962 14.78 25.71 14.81
N SER A 963 14.21 24.50 14.86
CA SER A 963 13.55 23.97 16.06
C SER A 963 14.55 23.72 17.20
N VAL A 964 15.71 23.12 16.91
CA VAL A 964 16.80 22.89 17.87
C VAL A 964 17.34 24.22 18.41
N LEU A 965 17.72 25.15 17.52
CA LEU A 965 18.25 26.47 17.90
C LEU A 965 17.27 27.31 18.74
N LYS A 966 15.95 27.11 18.55
CA LYS A 966 14.90 27.76 19.37
C LYS A 966 14.61 27.04 20.70
N SER A 967 15.03 25.79 20.85
CA SER A 967 14.86 25.01 22.09
C SER A 967 15.95 25.32 23.14
N GLU A 968 17.15 25.65 22.69
CA GLU A 968 18.24 26.12 23.54
C GLU A 968 17.99 27.58 23.98
N ARG A 969 18.30 27.93 25.23
CA ARG A 969 18.15 29.32 25.71
C ARG A 969 19.24 30.23 25.10
N PRO A 970 18.90 31.23 24.27
CA PRO A 970 19.89 32.09 23.62
C PRO A 970 20.45 33.11 24.63
N ARG A 971 21.55 32.75 25.28
CA ARG A 971 22.45 33.68 26.01
C ARG A 971 23.65 34.12 25.16
N ASP A 972 23.88 33.43 24.05
CA ASP A 972 25.04 33.60 23.19
C ASP A 972 24.58 34.34 21.91
N GLU A 973 25.16 35.50 21.61
CA GLU A 973 24.71 36.34 20.47
C GLU A 973 24.98 35.64 19.12
N GLU A 974 26.08 34.91 19.04
CA GLU A 974 26.46 34.01 17.93
C GLU A 974 25.34 33.01 17.57
N LYS A 975 24.62 32.47 18.55
CA LYS A 975 23.47 31.57 18.31
C LYS A 975 22.24 32.28 17.77
N ARG A 976 22.07 33.57 18.07
CA ARG A 976 21.00 34.40 17.47
C ARG A 976 21.33 34.73 16.02
N GLN A 977 22.58 35.07 15.75
CA GLN A 977 23.07 35.25 14.38
C GLN A 977 22.85 33.96 13.56
N LEU A 978 23.34 32.80 14.04
CA LEU A 978 23.16 31.52 13.37
C LEU A 978 21.68 31.14 13.17
N LEU A 979 20.81 31.45 14.13
CA LEU A 979 19.36 31.25 13.96
C LEU A 979 18.80 32.14 12.84
N ASN A 980 19.12 33.44 12.84
CA ASN A 980 18.67 34.37 11.80
C ASN A 980 19.18 33.96 10.41
N GLU A 981 20.44 33.53 10.32
CA GLU A 981 21.06 33.00 9.09
C GLU A 981 20.34 31.72 8.61
N THR A 982 20.01 30.79 9.51
CA THR A 982 19.26 29.57 9.16
C THR A 982 17.82 29.88 8.73
N GLU A 983 17.15 30.86 9.35
CA GLU A 983 15.82 31.30 8.92
C GLU A 983 15.86 32.02 7.56
N ALA A 984 16.93 32.77 7.27
CA ALA A 984 17.16 33.41 5.97
C ALA A 984 17.50 32.40 4.86
N GLU A 985 18.37 31.40 5.13
CA GLU A 985 18.63 30.27 4.20
C GLU A 985 17.31 29.59 3.84
N LYS A 986 16.44 29.37 4.82
CA LYS A 986 15.14 28.75 4.61
C LYS A 986 14.17 29.61 3.80
N GLU A 987 14.08 30.92 4.07
CA GLU A 987 13.19 31.81 3.30
C GLU A 987 13.67 31.98 1.85
N ALA A 988 15.00 32.07 1.63
CA ALA A 988 15.58 32.06 0.28
C ALA A 988 15.27 30.75 -0.46
N LEU A 989 15.35 29.61 0.22
CA LEU A 989 15.07 28.30 -0.39
C LEU A 989 13.56 28.06 -0.62
N GLU A 990 12.68 28.61 0.23
CA GLU A 990 11.23 28.69 -0.04
C GLU A 990 10.93 29.54 -1.28
N GLN A 991 11.61 30.67 -1.46
CA GLN A 991 11.50 31.49 -2.68
C GLN A 991 12.04 30.75 -3.92
N THR A 992 13.20 30.08 -3.84
CA THR A 992 13.74 29.26 -4.93
C THR A 992 12.77 28.15 -5.35
N LEU A 993 12.17 27.44 -4.38
CA LEU A 993 11.18 26.39 -4.64
C LEU A 993 9.89 26.95 -5.26
N GLN A 994 9.47 28.16 -4.87
CA GLN A 994 8.29 28.81 -5.45
C GLN A 994 8.58 29.28 -6.89
N ASN A 995 9.70 29.97 -7.12
CA ASN A 995 10.14 30.38 -8.46
C ASN A 995 10.30 29.20 -9.43
N ALA A 996 10.79 28.05 -8.94
CA ALA A 996 10.90 26.82 -9.72
C ALA A 996 9.54 26.20 -10.08
N ARG A 997 8.50 26.41 -9.25
CA ARG A 997 7.12 25.99 -9.57
C ARG A 997 6.46 26.94 -10.56
N ASP A 998 6.64 28.24 -10.37
CA ASP A 998 5.95 29.26 -11.16
C ASP A 998 6.48 29.30 -12.61
N LYS A 999 7.79 29.10 -12.81
CA LYS A 999 8.37 28.89 -14.16
C LYS A 999 7.98 27.56 -14.83
N VAL A 1000 7.44 26.59 -14.08
CA VAL A 1000 6.87 25.35 -14.66
C VAL A 1000 5.40 25.52 -15.06
N SER A 1001 4.71 26.55 -14.54
CA SER A 1001 3.42 27.01 -15.09
C SER A 1001 3.58 27.97 -16.28
N ASP A 1002 4.56 28.88 -16.24
CA ASP A 1002 4.75 29.90 -17.28
C ASP A 1002 5.56 29.40 -18.49
N ASN A 1003 4.88 28.58 -19.27
CA ASN A 1003 5.11 28.31 -20.70
C ASN A 1003 6.28 27.38 -21.09
N LYS A 1004 6.32 27.06 -22.39
CA LYS A 1004 7.28 26.12 -23.00
C LYS A 1004 8.67 26.76 -23.20
N GLU A 1005 9.65 25.92 -23.58
CA GLU A 1005 10.95 26.26 -24.21
C GLU A 1005 12.13 26.73 -23.30
N SER A 1006 11.94 27.03 -22.01
CA SER A 1006 13.03 27.53 -21.13
C SER A 1006 13.93 26.46 -20.46
N SER A 1007 13.88 25.19 -20.87
CA SER A 1007 14.54 24.07 -20.17
C SER A 1007 16.08 24.04 -20.27
N ILE A 1008 16.68 24.81 -21.19
CA ILE A 1008 18.14 24.78 -21.45
C ILE A 1008 18.89 25.74 -20.50
N GLU A 1009 18.33 26.92 -20.26
CA GLU A 1009 18.91 27.96 -19.40
C GLU A 1009 19.08 27.47 -17.94
N TYR A 1010 18.19 26.59 -17.48
CA TYR A 1010 18.26 25.96 -16.16
C TYR A 1010 19.43 24.98 -16.00
N MET A 1011 19.89 24.33 -17.07
CA MET A 1011 21.05 23.42 -16.99
C MET A 1011 22.37 24.19 -16.97
N LEU A 1012 22.45 25.28 -17.74
CA LEU A 1012 23.65 26.14 -17.83
C LEU A 1012 24.01 26.84 -16.51
N LEU A 1013 23.05 27.06 -15.61
CA LEU A 1013 23.27 27.71 -14.32
C LEU A 1013 23.90 26.82 -13.24
N PHE A 1014 23.99 25.49 -13.43
CA PHE A 1014 24.33 24.58 -12.32
C PHE A 1014 25.26 23.39 -12.64
N GLN A 1015 25.84 23.30 -13.85
CA GLN A 1015 26.84 22.28 -14.17
C GLN A 1015 28.19 22.88 -14.58
N GLY A 1016 29.23 22.59 -13.80
CA GLY A 1016 30.61 22.81 -14.22
C GLY A 1016 30.97 21.87 -15.37
N PHE A 1017 31.50 22.43 -16.46
CA PHE A 1017 31.65 21.75 -17.73
C PHE A 1017 32.53 20.48 -17.68
N THR A 1018 31.97 19.38 -18.20
CA THR A 1018 32.76 18.35 -18.88
C THR A 1018 32.59 18.51 -20.40
N GLN A 1019 33.63 18.16 -21.15
CA GLN A 1019 33.83 18.68 -22.51
C GLN A 1019 32.82 18.19 -23.56
N PHE A 1020 32.08 17.10 -23.27
CA PHE A 1020 31.04 16.53 -24.15
C PHE A 1020 29.82 17.45 -24.40
N GLY A 1021 29.62 18.50 -23.62
CA GLY A 1021 28.46 19.40 -23.76
C GLY A 1021 28.50 20.32 -24.98
N GLN A 1022 29.65 20.50 -25.63
CA GLN A 1022 29.81 21.43 -26.75
C GLN A 1022 29.48 20.80 -28.12
N ASP A 1023 29.87 19.55 -28.34
CA ASP A 1023 29.70 18.86 -29.63
C ASP A 1023 28.21 18.64 -29.98
N ALA A 1024 27.35 18.49 -28.97
CA ALA A 1024 25.90 18.36 -29.13
C ALA A 1024 25.20 19.67 -29.58
N ILE A 1025 25.86 20.82 -29.46
CA ILE A 1025 25.31 22.14 -29.82
C ILE A 1025 25.64 22.52 -31.28
N GLN A 1026 26.62 21.88 -31.91
CA GLN A 1026 26.98 22.12 -33.32
C GLN A 1026 26.12 21.35 -34.35
N TRP A 1027 25.10 20.60 -33.90
CA TRP A 1027 24.25 19.78 -34.77
C TRP A 1027 22.78 20.22 -34.81
N VAL A 1028 22.50 21.45 -34.36
CA VAL A 1028 21.18 22.12 -34.34
C VAL A 1028 21.31 23.51 -34.98
#